data_AF-A0A840CQX3-F1
#
_entry.id   AF-A0A840CQX3-F1
#
_cell.length_a   1.000
_cell.length_b   1.000
_cell.length_c   1.000
_cell.angle_alpha   90.00
_cell.angle_beta   90.00
_cell.angle_gamma   90.00
#
_symmetry.space_group_name_H-M   'P 1'
#
loop_
_entity.id
_entity.type
_entity.pdbx_description
1 polymer ?
#
loop_
_entity_poly.entity_id
_entity_poly.type
_entity_poly.pdbx_seq_one_letter_code
_entity_poly.pdbx_strand_id
1 'polypeptide(L)'
;MKKMLFIFLLLTYFCACSNDTSPTLTIEGDQEMIFDQQGGEQVVYVSVENITLTMDESAKEWCQPVVFGKRIIVSTTYNNTQSDRKVDITIHAGQSTSVLSVVQNGIGTISLDEKLVVSGGEASSEHTQYEDTGFANSFDGDLTTFWHTDWSASPPHTATYNLQNAEKLDYIMYYPRSGGGNGTFGEVEIYVSTEEVPGFTKIITYNHGGSGSASKITLPSPVQKPKAVKFVILSGSNGNASCSEMEFYSSTGGTVSTKDIPLGGNSYVTSGGSDGGSVTDAGFTSWTSTSTVFSTFFRVNNSGDLILYLKYRADADGNIIQAECKGEKFEVTLPKPKTRTDTVVFLGVIQKVDPGYVQVDFKGTTLRGSTFATATNLMVGGTSTQSMNYVGDFSYYWGRRGPSVHMGYTIPSGETAEWLYNEVTVPVGFDPLGSYFMANGFSEGYFGMQVNTATERRVLFSVWSPYETDDPSQIPEEDRVKLIRKGEGVTINDFGNEGSGGQSYLIYDWVAGNTYKFLNRIRPIEDSYSEYTAYFYAPELGKWKLIAQWKRPKIQTYYTGAHSFLENFNNDMGHLTRKAYYKNQWVYTTAGNWVELVNGRFTVDATGSPGWRMDYKGGTEENGFFLQNCGFFNDYVAPGSAFERKTGSVPSINWSELE
;
A
#
# COMPACT_ATOMS: atom_id res chain seq x y z
N MET A 1 92.19 9.80 39.14
CA MET A 1 92.58 11.04 39.83
C MET A 1 91.33 11.85 40.08
N LYS A 2 91.26 12.45 41.29
CA LYS A 2 90.67 13.75 41.64
C LYS A 2 89.65 14.36 40.66
N LYS A 3 88.50 14.89 41.07
CA LYS A 3 87.95 15.17 42.40
C LYS A 3 86.60 15.86 42.16
N MET A 4 85.71 15.70 43.14
CA MET A 4 84.86 16.73 43.73
C MET A 4 83.68 17.29 42.90
N LEU A 5 82.44 17.01 43.31
CA LEU A 5 81.63 17.70 44.35
C LEU A 5 80.73 18.72 43.65
N PHE A 6 79.51 19.05 44.07
CA PHE A 6 78.82 18.98 45.36
C PHE A 6 77.35 19.38 45.04
N ILE A 7 76.31 18.77 45.62
CA ILE A 7 75.47 19.22 46.76
C ILE A 7 74.01 19.07 46.28
N PHE A 8 73.23 18.12 46.82
CA PHE A 8 72.45 18.18 48.07
C PHE A 8 71.22 19.11 48.00
N LEU A 9 70.03 18.51 47.83
CA LEU A 9 68.86 18.59 48.75
C LEU A 9 67.71 17.78 48.12
N LEU A 10 67.29 16.63 48.67
CA LEU A 10 66.36 16.43 49.80
C LEU A 10 64.95 16.99 49.53
N LEU A 11 63.99 16.13 49.14
CA LEU A 11 62.79 15.76 49.93
C LEU A 11 61.76 15.01 49.06
N THR A 12 61.42 13.80 49.53
CA THR A 12 60.08 13.18 49.57
C THR A 12 59.00 13.61 48.58
N TYR A 13 58.60 12.68 47.71
CA TYR A 13 57.20 12.46 47.33
C TYR A 13 56.79 11.13 47.96
N PHE A 14 56.06 11.11 49.08
CA PHE A 14 54.60 11.01 49.12
C PHE A 14 54.01 10.14 48.00
N CYS A 15 53.61 8.92 48.37
CA CYS A 15 52.50 8.22 47.72
C CYS A 15 51.28 9.15 47.75
N ALA A 16 50.97 9.75 46.62
CA ALA A 16 49.60 10.02 46.25
C ALA A 16 49.16 8.81 45.42
N CYS A 17 48.27 7.98 45.97
CA CYS A 17 47.31 7.30 45.11
C CYS A 17 46.53 8.42 44.44
N SER A 18 46.83 8.75 43.17
CA SER A 18 45.74 9.25 42.35
C SER A 18 44.79 8.08 42.23
N ASN A 19 43.59 8.20 42.81
CA ASN A 19 42.44 7.55 42.21
C ASN A 19 42.24 8.23 40.85
N ASP A 20 43.13 7.97 39.90
CA ASP A 20 42.79 8.12 38.51
C ASP A 20 41.90 6.93 38.20
N THR A 21 40.60 7.06 38.50
CA THR A 21 39.61 6.44 37.64
C THR A 21 39.78 7.10 36.28
N SER A 22 40.78 6.64 35.52
CA SER A 22 40.91 6.96 34.11
C SER A 22 39.53 6.69 33.51
N PRO A 23 38.90 7.69 32.89
CA PRO A 23 37.52 7.54 32.47
C PRO A 23 37.42 6.36 31.51
N THR A 24 36.59 5.38 31.85
CA THR A 24 36.41 4.17 31.05
C THR A 24 35.82 4.56 29.71
N LEU A 25 36.54 4.31 28.62
CA LEU A 25 36.04 4.50 27.26
C LEU A 25 34.86 3.55 27.04
N THR A 26 33.66 4.11 26.85
CA THR A 26 32.44 3.38 26.53
C THR A 26 31.76 4.05 25.35
N ILE A 27 31.27 3.23 24.41
CA ILE A 27 30.37 3.67 23.35
C ILE A 27 28.97 3.77 23.94
N GLU A 28 28.30 4.91 23.78
CA GLU A 28 26.93 5.09 24.20
C GLU A 28 25.99 4.46 23.16
N GLY A 29 25.31 3.37 23.55
CA GLY A 29 24.40 2.63 22.66
C GLY A 29 25.04 1.40 22.02
N ASP A 30 24.49 1.00 20.88
CA ASP A 30 24.90 -0.22 20.18
C ASP A 30 26.30 -0.07 19.56
N GLN A 31 27.10 -1.12 19.71
CA GLN A 31 28.47 -1.18 19.16
C GLN A 31 28.50 -1.74 17.73
N GLU A 32 27.36 -1.76 17.04
CA GLU A 32 27.25 -2.16 15.64
C GLU A 32 26.34 -1.18 14.86
N MET A 33 26.83 -0.70 13.72
CA MET A 33 26.11 0.15 12.77
C MET A 33 25.83 -0.62 11.49
N ILE A 34 24.59 -0.52 10.97
CA ILE A 34 24.17 -1.23 9.76
C ILE A 34 23.68 -0.22 8.71
N PHE A 35 24.24 -0.31 7.50
CA PHE A 35 23.91 0.52 6.34
C PHE A 35 23.29 -0.32 5.22
N ASP A 36 22.34 0.24 4.48
CA ASP A 36 21.80 -0.41 3.27
C ASP A 36 22.76 -0.25 2.07
N GLN A 37 22.40 -0.81 0.93
CA GLN A 37 23.25 -0.79 -0.27
C GLN A 37 23.60 0.64 -0.71
N GLN A 38 22.72 1.61 -0.52
CA GLN A 38 22.94 2.98 -0.98
C GLN A 38 24.01 3.71 -0.15
N GLY A 39 24.20 3.27 1.09
CA GLY A 39 25.11 3.92 2.04
C GLY A 39 24.45 5.12 2.72
N GLY A 40 25.25 6.02 3.28
CA GLY A 40 24.79 7.18 4.05
C GLY A 40 25.62 7.42 5.32
N GLU A 41 25.15 8.27 6.23
CA GLU A 41 25.87 8.64 7.45
C GLU A 41 25.12 8.21 8.73
N GLN A 42 25.85 7.68 9.73
CA GLN A 42 25.35 7.43 11.08
C GLN A 42 26.32 7.97 12.13
N VAL A 43 25.83 8.24 13.35
CA VAL A 43 26.63 8.86 14.41
C VAL A 43 26.50 8.07 15.71
N VAL A 44 27.64 7.84 16.38
CA VAL A 44 27.68 7.30 17.75
C VAL A 44 28.47 8.21 18.69
N TYR A 45 28.15 8.15 19.97
CA TYR A 45 28.79 8.95 21.02
C TYR A 45 29.69 8.07 21.89
N VAL A 46 30.77 8.65 22.41
CA VAL A 46 31.67 8.00 23.37
C VAL A 46 31.78 8.80 24.67
N SER A 47 32.07 8.12 25.78
CA SER A 47 32.11 8.73 27.12
C SER A 47 33.21 9.80 27.30
N VAL A 48 34.26 9.78 26.48
CA VAL A 48 35.47 10.61 26.61
C VAL A 48 35.81 11.41 25.36
N GLU A 49 36.52 12.52 25.51
CA GLU A 49 37.06 13.35 24.42
C GLU A 49 38.52 12.98 24.13
N ASN A 50 39.06 13.43 22.98
CA ASN A 50 40.42 13.13 22.49
C ASN A 50 40.66 11.66 22.14
N ILE A 51 39.78 11.09 21.31
CA ILE A 51 39.91 9.72 20.79
C ILE A 51 40.62 9.69 19.43
N THR A 52 41.24 8.56 19.11
CA THR A 52 41.72 8.24 17.76
C THR A 52 41.09 6.96 17.25
N LEU A 53 40.95 6.83 15.93
CA LEU A 53 40.30 5.68 15.28
C LEU A 53 41.30 4.92 14.42
N THR A 54 41.19 3.60 14.45
CA THR A 54 41.90 2.70 13.53
C THR A 54 40.92 1.67 12.99
N MET A 55 41.00 1.37 11.70
CA MET A 55 40.24 0.29 11.06
C MET A 55 41.07 -0.31 9.92
N ASP A 56 40.60 -1.39 9.32
CA ASP A 56 41.24 -1.98 8.15
C ASP A 56 41.33 -0.96 7.00
N GLU A 57 42.53 -0.81 6.40
CA GLU A 57 42.77 0.11 5.29
C GLU A 57 41.86 -0.18 4.09
N SER A 58 41.54 -1.46 3.83
CA SER A 58 40.69 -1.88 2.72
C SER A 58 39.24 -1.38 2.82
N ALA A 59 38.82 -0.92 4.01
CA ALA A 59 37.48 -0.40 4.22
C ALA A 59 37.37 1.12 4.03
N LYS A 60 38.48 1.86 3.95
CA LYS A 60 38.47 3.34 3.87
C LYS A 60 37.80 3.88 2.61
N GLU A 61 37.80 3.10 1.54
CA GLU A 61 37.17 3.46 0.27
C GLU A 61 35.63 3.51 0.37
N TRP A 62 35.06 2.80 1.34
CA TRP A 62 33.62 2.72 1.48
C TRP A 62 33.05 3.02 2.85
N CYS A 63 33.88 3.10 3.89
CA CYS A 63 33.51 3.46 5.25
C CYS A 63 34.48 4.54 5.74
N GLN A 64 33.96 5.72 6.10
CA GLN A 64 34.76 6.89 6.46
C GLN A 64 34.29 7.44 7.81
N PRO A 65 34.97 7.03 8.90
CA PRO A 65 34.66 7.55 10.23
C PRO A 65 35.44 8.83 10.55
N VAL A 66 34.75 9.84 11.08
CA VAL A 66 35.32 11.14 11.47
C VAL A 66 34.95 11.46 12.92
N VAL A 67 35.94 11.90 13.70
CA VAL A 67 35.76 12.28 15.11
C VAL A 67 35.46 13.76 15.23
N PHE A 68 34.39 14.10 15.98
CA PHE A 68 34.08 15.47 16.36
C PHE A 68 33.74 15.55 17.86
N GLY A 69 34.73 15.89 18.69
CA GLY A 69 34.59 15.87 20.15
C GLY A 69 34.32 14.45 20.65
N LYS A 70 33.14 14.22 21.25
CA LYS A 70 32.67 12.90 21.71
C LYS A 70 31.90 12.10 20.64
N ARG A 71 31.76 12.64 19.42
CA ARG A 71 30.99 12.00 18.34
C ARG A 71 31.93 11.31 17.35
N ILE A 72 31.52 10.15 16.88
CA ILE A 72 32.09 9.48 15.72
C ILE A 72 30.99 9.43 14.66
N ILE A 73 31.19 10.12 13.54
CA ILE A 73 30.31 10.09 12.37
C ILE A 73 30.89 9.08 11.40
N VAL A 74 30.15 8.04 11.05
CA VAL A 74 30.56 6.99 10.11
C VAL A 74 29.74 7.17 8.83
N SER A 75 30.42 7.40 7.72
CA SER A 75 29.81 7.56 6.39
C SER A 75 30.13 6.37 5.52
N THR A 76 29.15 5.81 4.81
CA THR A 76 29.36 4.72 3.86
C THR A 76 28.94 5.07 2.44
N THR A 77 29.71 4.60 1.45
CA THR A 77 29.40 4.79 0.02
C THR A 77 28.52 3.66 -0.50
N TYR A 78 27.98 3.77 -1.72
CA TYR A 78 27.21 2.69 -2.34
C TYR A 78 27.98 1.35 -2.34
N ASN A 79 27.33 0.26 -1.91
CA ASN A 79 27.89 -1.09 -1.99
C ASN A 79 27.57 -1.72 -3.35
N ASN A 80 28.56 -1.66 -4.24
CA ASN A 80 28.52 -2.27 -5.56
C ASN A 80 28.87 -3.77 -5.57
N THR A 81 29.09 -4.40 -4.41
CA THR A 81 29.45 -5.82 -4.32
C THR A 81 28.24 -6.69 -3.97
N GLN A 82 28.25 -7.95 -4.39
CA GLN A 82 27.13 -8.90 -4.17
C GLN A 82 26.95 -9.30 -2.70
N SER A 83 28.03 -9.26 -1.94
CA SER A 83 28.12 -9.64 -0.53
C SER A 83 28.04 -8.42 0.37
N ASP A 84 27.45 -8.60 1.54
CA ASP A 84 27.57 -7.63 2.61
C ASP A 84 29.07 -7.43 2.93
N ARG A 85 29.46 -6.18 3.16
CA ARG A 85 30.82 -5.82 3.55
C ARG A 85 30.82 -5.31 4.99
N LYS A 86 31.84 -5.65 5.76
CA LYS A 86 31.94 -5.33 7.18
C LYS A 86 33.33 -4.82 7.52
N VAL A 87 33.41 -3.84 8.42
CA VAL A 87 34.66 -3.41 9.05
C VAL A 87 34.44 -3.10 10.53
N ASP A 88 35.43 -3.45 11.36
CA ASP A 88 35.47 -3.04 12.77
C ASP A 88 36.37 -1.81 12.93
N ILE A 89 35.85 -0.75 13.55
CA ILE A 89 36.57 0.47 13.91
C ILE A 89 36.98 0.36 15.38
N THR A 90 38.29 0.32 15.65
CA THR A 90 38.83 0.39 17.01
C THR A 90 39.04 1.84 17.42
N ILE A 91 38.42 2.23 18.52
CA ILE A 91 38.49 3.55 19.15
C ILE A 91 39.52 3.48 20.28
N HIS A 92 40.48 4.42 20.30
CA HIS A 92 41.52 4.51 21.31
C HIS A 92 41.37 5.80 22.12
N ALA A 93 41.45 5.69 23.45
CA ALA A 93 41.53 6.80 24.38
C ALA A 93 42.66 6.53 25.38
N GLY A 94 43.87 7.02 25.10
CA GLY A 94 45.05 6.68 25.88
C GLY A 94 45.39 5.18 25.78
N GLN A 95 45.32 4.45 26.90
CA GLN A 95 45.55 2.99 26.94
C GLN A 95 44.26 2.16 26.84
N SER A 96 43.09 2.82 26.80
CA SER A 96 41.79 2.15 26.73
C SER A 96 41.30 2.06 25.29
N THR A 97 40.69 0.92 24.93
CA THR A 97 40.13 0.70 23.60
C THR A 97 38.69 0.19 23.65
N SER A 98 37.92 0.48 22.61
CA SER A 98 36.58 -0.08 22.35
C SER A 98 36.40 -0.30 20.86
N VAL A 99 35.53 -1.22 20.45
CA VAL A 99 35.31 -1.55 19.03
C VAL A 99 33.89 -1.19 18.62
N LEU A 100 33.75 -0.60 17.43
CA LEU A 100 32.50 -0.30 16.75
C LEU A 100 32.47 -1.06 15.41
N SER A 101 31.56 -2.02 15.28
CA SER A 101 31.33 -2.80 14.05
C SER A 101 30.49 -2.00 13.04
N VAL A 102 30.86 -2.01 11.76
CA VAL A 102 30.11 -1.38 10.68
C VAL A 102 29.84 -2.41 9.60
N VAL A 103 28.57 -2.67 9.31
CA VAL A 103 28.10 -3.63 8.29
C VAL A 103 27.31 -2.89 7.22
N GLN A 104 27.57 -3.18 5.95
CA GLN A 104 26.81 -2.63 4.84
C GLN A 104 26.34 -3.72 3.87
N ASN A 105 25.05 -3.72 3.56
CA ASN A 105 24.43 -4.74 2.72
C ASN A 105 24.95 -4.70 1.26
N GLY A 106 25.14 -5.86 0.64
CA GLY A 106 25.48 -6.01 -0.78
C GLY A 106 24.26 -6.17 -1.69
N ILE A 107 24.49 -6.36 -2.99
CA ILE A 107 23.44 -6.43 -4.03
C ILE A 107 22.44 -7.57 -3.79
N GLY A 108 22.86 -8.73 -3.27
CA GLY A 108 22.02 -9.93 -3.19
C GLY A 108 21.66 -10.50 -4.58
N THR A 109 21.52 -11.82 -4.70
CA THR A 109 21.48 -12.51 -6.01
C THR A 109 20.16 -12.31 -6.76
N ILE A 110 20.14 -11.38 -7.71
CA ILE A 110 19.32 -11.36 -8.93
C ILE A 110 20.31 -11.11 -10.09
N SER A 111 20.33 -11.97 -11.10
CA SER A 111 21.34 -11.95 -12.19
C SER A 111 21.53 -10.56 -12.81
N LEU A 112 22.78 -10.08 -12.69
CA LEU A 112 23.33 -8.80 -13.12
C LEU A 112 23.16 -8.57 -14.62
N ASP A 113 22.90 -7.33 -15.03
CA ASP A 113 23.16 -6.91 -16.41
C ASP A 113 24.67 -6.98 -16.70
N GLU A 114 25.07 -7.45 -17.88
CA GLU A 114 26.45 -7.53 -18.35
C GLU A 114 27.01 -6.11 -18.60
N LYS A 115 27.97 -5.66 -17.78
CA LYS A 115 28.75 -4.43 -18.07
C LYS A 115 29.64 -4.71 -19.28
N LEU A 116 29.44 -3.94 -20.35
CA LEU A 116 30.26 -3.99 -21.54
C LEU A 116 31.62 -3.36 -21.27
N VAL A 117 32.66 -3.95 -21.87
CA VAL A 117 34.04 -3.50 -21.67
C VAL A 117 34.35 -2.32 -22.58
N VAL A 118 34.79 -1.21 -21.98
CA VAL A 118 35.39 -0.08 -22.72
C VAL A 118 36.85 -0.39 -22.98
N SER A 119 37.25 -0.42 -24.26
CA SER A 119 38.63 -0.68 -24.70
C SER A 119 39.50 0.57 -24.83
N GLY A 120 38.90 1.75 -24.67
CA GLY A 120 39.56 3.04 -24.79
C GLY A 120 38.62 4.07 -25.42
N GLY A 121 39.16 5.23 -25.78
CA GLY A 121 38.35 6.30 -26.34
C GLY A 121 39.10 7.62 -26.43
N GLU A 122 38.38 8.67 -26.76
CA GLU A 122 38.91 10.03 -26.83
C GLU A 122 37.86 11.07 -26.41
N ALA A 123 38.33 12.17 -25.82
CA ALA A 123 37.54 13.37 -25.59
C ALA A 123 38.01 14.52 -26.47
N SER A 124 37.16 15.53 -26.65
CA SER A 124 37.51 16.76 -27.38
C SER A 124 38.60 17.57 -26.68
N SER A 125 38.67 17.49 -25.35
CA SER A 125 39.74 18.07 -24.53
C SER A 125 39.77 17.40 -23.16
N GLU A 126 40.88 17.60 -22.44
CA GLU A 126 41.06 17.14 -21.06
C GLU A 126 41.96 18.12 -20.31
N HIS A 127 41.71 18.31 -19.00
CA HIS A 127 42.56 19.14 -18.17
C HIS A 127 43.60 18.30 -17.41
N THR A 128 44.84 18.26 -17.91
CA THR A 128 45.91 17.41 -17.36
C THR A 128 47.16 18.18 -16.92
N GLN A 129 47.15 19.52 -16.98
CA GLN A 129 48.35 20.32 -16.74
C GLN A 129 48.79 20.34 -15.27
N TYR A 130 47.83 20.36 -14.34
CA TYR A 130 48.06 20.40 -12.89
C TYR A 130 47.11 19.52 -12.07
N GLU A 131 46.13 18.89 -12.73
CA GLU A 131 45.14 18.00 -12.13
C GLU A 131 45.14 16.70 -12.95
N ASP A 132 44.91 15.58 -12.28
CA ASP A 132 44.80 14.27 -12.94
C ASP A 132 43.35 14.01 -13.34
N THR A 133 42.88 14.69 -14.39
CA THR A 133 41.49 14.60 -14.88
C THR A 133 41.39 14.20 -16.35
N GLY A 134 42.31 13.32 -16.77
CA GLY A 134 42.36 12.78 -18.13
C GLY A 134 41.11 11.99 -18.51
N PHE A 135 40.87 11.82 -19.81
CA PHE A 135 39.65 11.14 -20.28
C PHE A 135 39.51 9.68 -19.82
N ALA A 136 40.65 9.01 -19.63
CA ALA A 136 40.69 7.64 -19.13
C ALA A 136 39.99 7.48 -17.77
N ASN A 137 39.97 8.54 -16.96
CA ASN A 137 39.32 8.60 -15.65
C ASN A 137 37.79 8.63 -15.72
N SER A 138 37.21 8.36 -16.89
CA SER A 138 35.75 8.24 -17.06
C SER A 138 35.31 6.83 -17.40
N PHE A 139 36.23 5.87 -17.40
CA PHE A 139 35.96 4.45 -17.63
C PHE A 139 37.05 3.57 -16.97
N ASP A 140 37.71 4.09 -15.94
CA ASP A 140 38.76 3.40 -15.18
C ASP A 140 38.18 2.53 -14.06
N GLY A 141 36.87 2.64 -13.80
CA GLY A 141 36.18 1.93 -12.73
C GLY A 141 36.27 2.60 -11.37
N ASP A 142 36.82 3.83 -11.29
CA ASP A 142 36.97 4.61 -10.06
C ASP A 142 36.03 5.82 -10.06
N LEU A 143 34.97 5.77 -9.24
CA LEU A 143 34.00 6.87 -9.13
C LEU A 143 34.57 8.13 -8.46
N THR A 144 35.81 8.09 -7.94
CA THR A 144 36.48 9.21 -7.27
C THR A 144 37.43 9.97 -8.18
N THR A 145 37.91 9.34 -9.25
CA THR A 145 38.56 10.02 -10.37
C THR A 145 37.46 10.58 -11.29
N PHE A 146 37.84 11.51 -12.16
CA PHE A 146 36.94 12.00 -13.19
C PHE A 146 37.71 12.57 -14.36
N TRP A 147 37.14 12.43 -15.54
CA TRP A 147 37.48 13.27 -16.66
C TRP A 147 36.89 14.67 -16.46
N HIS A 148 37.66 15.70 -16.81
CA HIS A 148 37.17 17.06 -16.99
C HIS A 148 37.74 17.66 -18.28
N THR A 149 36.93 18.41 -19.03
CA THR A 149 37.40 19.15 -20.21
C THR A 149 38.45 20.18 -19.85
N ASP A 150 39.26 20.62 -20.82
CA ASP A 150 40.15 21.77 -20.60
C ASP A 150 39.31 23.01 -20.20
N TRP A 151 39.76 23.76 -19.20
CA TRP A 151 39.06 24.96 -18.69
C TRP A 151 38.81 26.04 -19.75
N SER A 152 39.60 26.05 -20.82
CA SER A 152 39.48 27.00 -21.94
C SER A 152 38.61 26.48 -23.09
N ALA A 153 38.22 25.20 -23.06
CA ALA A 153 37.37 24.60 -24.09
C ALA A 153 35.93 25.15 -24.01
N SER A 154 35.26 25.24 -25.16
CA SER A 154 33.86 25.66 -25.26
C SER A 154 33.01 24.55 -25.86
N PRO A 155 31.73 24.39 -25.44
CA PRO A 155 30.85 23.37 -25.98
C PRO A 155 30.52 23.65 -27.46
N PRO A 156 30.15 22.62 -28.26
CA PRO A 156 29.90 21.25 -27.80
C PRO A 156 31.20 20.49 -27.52
N HIS A 157 31.21 19.76 -26.41
CA HIS A 157 32.30 18.83 -26.09
C HIS A 157 31.96 17.45 -26.66
N THR A 158 32.96 16.62 -26.91
CA THR A 158 32.73 15.24 -27.34
C THR A 158 33.48 14.26 -26.48
N ALA A 159 32.85 13.11 -26.21
CA ALA A 159 33.47 11.97 -25.56
C ALA A 159 33.08 10.70 -26.34
N THR A 160 34.06 9.93 -26.79
CA THR A 160 33.85 8.71 -27.56
C THR A 160 34.44 7.53 -26.82
N TYR A 161 33.63 6.51 -26.55
CA TYR A 161 33.98 5.28 -25.86
C TYR A 161 33.95 4.11 -26.84
N ASN A 162 35.07 3.40 -27.01
CA ASN A 162 35.18 2.22 -27.86
C ASN A 162 34.83 0.96 -27.05
N LEU A 163 33.87 0.16 -27.53
CA LEU A 163 33.42 -1.05 -26.85
C LEU A 163 34.11 -2.29 -27.42
N GLN A 164 34.55 -3.18 -26.53
CA GLN A 164 35.23 -4.43 -26.91
C GLN A 164 34.23 -5.57 -27.07
N ASN A 165 34.10 -6.12 -28.29
CA ASN A 165 33.34 -7.34 -28.58
C ASN A 165 31.93 -7.38 -27.97
N ALA A 166 31.26 -6.23 -27.88
CA ALA A 166 29.91 -6.14 -27.33
C ALA A 166 28.90 -6.68 -28.33
N GLU A 167 28.06 -7.64 -27.93
CA GLU A 167 26.99 -8.16 -28.79
C GLU A 167 25.75 -7.24 -28.80
N LYS A 168 25.50 -6.55 -27.69
CA LYS A 168 24.29 -5.75 -27.47
C LYS A 168 24.54 -4.64 -26.44
N LEU A 169 23.92 -3.47 -26.62
CA LEU A 169 23.85 -2.38 -25.64
C LEU A 169 22.39 -1.98 -25.40
N ASP A 170 21.94 -2.03 -24.14
CA ASP A 170 20.57 -1.74 -23.72
C ASP A 170 20.45 -0.38 -23.00
N TYR A 171 21.39 -0.07 -22.11
CA TYR A 171 21.41 1.21 -21.39
C TYR A 171 22.83 1.63 -21.01
N ILE A 172 22.95 2.89 -20.64
CA ILE A 172 24.20 3.54 -20.22
C ILE A 172 24.00 4.07 -18.80
N MET A 173 25.03 3.99 -17.97
CA MET A 173 25.08 4.69 -16.68
C MET A 173 26.09 5.83 -16.77
N TYR A 174 25.62 7.05 -16.50
CA TYR A 174 26.47 8.24 -16.36
C TYR A 174 26.63 8.57 -14.89
N TYR A 175 27.87 8.66 -14.42
CA TYR A 175 28.20 9.09 -13.07
C TYR A 175 28.87 10.47 -13.14
N PRO A 176 28.20 11.54 -12.67
CA PRO A 176 28.83 12.83 -12.46
C PRO A 176 29.97 12.74 -11.44
N ARG A 177 30.89 13.71 -11.49
CA ARG A 177 31.93 13.84 -10.47
C ARG A 177 31.34 13.95 -9.06
N SER A 178 32.02 13.36 -8.07
CA SER A 178 31.59 13.39 -6.66
C SER A 178 31.27 14.81 -6.18
N GLY A 179 30.08 14.99 -5.60
CA GLY A 179 29.54 16.29 -5.18
C GLY A 179 28.89 17.14 -6.29
N GLY A 180 28.89 16.68 -7.55
CA GLY A 180 28.33 17.40 -8.70
C GLY A 180 29.09 18.68 -9.05
N GLY A 181 28.43 19.61 -9.75
CA GLY A 181 28.95 20.96 -10.00
C GLY A 181 29.53 21.15 -11.40
N ASN A 182 30.72 21.77 -11.52
CA ASN A 182 31.30 22.12 -12.81
C ASN A 182 31.45 20.88 -13.71
N GLY A 183 31.03 20.97 -14.97
CA GLY A 183 31.14 19.89 -15.93
C GLY A 183 29.98 18.87 -15.94
N THR A 184 29.07 18.89 -14.97
CA THR A 184 27.92 17.96 -15.00
C THR A 184 27.11 18.13 -16.28
N PHE A 185 26.83 17.02 -16.99
CA PHE A 185 26.19 17.06 -18.30
C PHE A 185 24.79 17.70 -18.20
N GLY A 186 24.43 18.49 -19.21
CA GLY A 186 23.09 19.00 -19.46
C GLY A 186 22.46 18.23 -20.62
N GLU A 187 22.20 18.92 -21.72
CA GLU A 187 21.77 18.32 -22.97
C GLU A 187 22.93 17.66 -23.72
N VAL A 188 22.74 16.40 -24.12
CA VAL A 188 23.71 15.57 -24.82
C VAL A 188 23.05 14.80 -25.96
N GLU A 189 23.70 14.75 -27.11
CA GLU A 189 23.34 13.86 -28.21
C GLU A 189 24.22 12.62 -28.15
N ILE A 190 23.61 11.44 -28.25
CA ILE A 190 24.32 10.16 -28.20
C ILE A 190 24.25 9.55 -29.59
N TYR A 191 25.41 9.15 -30.09
CA TYR A 191 25.63 8.51 -31.38
C TYR A 191 26.29 7.15 -31.16
N VAL A 192 26.01 6.19 -32.04
CA VAL A 192 26.66 4.88 -31.98
C VAL A 192 27.18 4.49 -33.37
N SER A 193 28.37 3.90 -33.39
CA SER A 193 28.94 3.15 -34.52
C SER A 193 28.79 1.66 -34.22
N THR A 194 28.41 0.86 -35.22
CA THR A 194 28.23 -0.60 -35.09
C THR A 194 29.09 -1.35 -36.10
N GLU A 195 29.17 -2.68 -35.99
CA GLU A 195 29.83 -3.50 -37.02
C GLU A 195 29.19 -3.33 -38.40
N GLU A 196 27.86 -3.21 -38.46
CA GLU A 196 27.10 -3.06 -39.69
C GLU A 196 27.16 -1.64 -40.25
N VAL A 197 27.18 -0.63 -39.37
CA VAL A 197 27.25 0.79 -39.73
C VAL A 197 28.44 1.43 -39.01
N PRO A 198 29.64 1.40 -39.63
CA PRO A 198 30.86 1.92 -38.98
C PRO A 198 30.88 3.43 -38.74
N GLY A 199 30.02 4.20 -39.41
CA GLY A 199 29.83 5.63 -39.13
C GLY A 199 28.94 5.89 -37.91
N PHE A 200 29.12 7.06 -37.27
CA PHE A 200 28.29 7.44 -36.12
C PHE A 200 26.86 7.83 -36.56
N THR A 201 25.88 7.10 -36.05
CA THR A 201 24.45 7.41 -36.22
C THR A 201 23.88 7.93 -34.91
N LYS A 202 23.17 9.06 -34.94
CA LYS A 202 22.51 9.62 -33.75
C LYS A 202 21.42 8.65 -33.30
N ILE A 203 21.44 8.26 -32.02
CA ILE A 203 20.43 7.36 -31.45
C ILE A 203 19.45 8.07 -30.51
N ILE A 204 19.89 9.08 -29.75
CA ILE A 204 19.02 9.83 -28.83
C ILE A 204 19.61 11.23 -28.53
N THR A 205 18.75 12.22 -28.23
CA THR A 205 19.12 13.40 -27.45
C THR A 205 18.58 13.21 -26.03
N TYR A 206 19.45 13.30 -25.03
CA TYR A 206 19.14 13.13 -23.61
C TYR A 206 19.49 14.41 -22.86
N ASN A 207 18.68 14.82 -21.88
CA ASN A 207 18.98 15.97 -21.03
C ASN A 207 19.04 15.53 -19.57
N HIS A 208 20.23 15.61 -18.96
CA HIS A 208 20.50 15.22 -17.59
C HIS A 208 20.12 16.30 -16.56
N GLY A 209 19.79 17.52 -17.01
CA GLY A 209 19.34 18.61 -16.15
C GLY A 209 20.39 19.13 -15.16
N GLY A 210 21.68 18.75 -15.31
CA GLY A 210 22.75 19.18 -14.42
C GLY A 210 22.73 18.54 -13.02
N SER A 211 22.08 17.39 -12.86
CA SER A 211 22.01 16.67 -11.57
C SER A 211 23.37 16.14 -11.11
N GLY A 212 23.71 16.29 -9.82
CA GLY A 212 24.92 15.68 -9.25
C GLY A 212 24.83 14.17 -9.03
N SER A 213 23.67 13.55 -9.29
CA SER A 213 23.44 12.12 -9.08
C SER A 213 23.70 11.31 -10.35
N ALA A 214 24.06 10.03 -10.18
CA ALA A 214 24.18 9.09 -11.28
C ALA A 214 22.84 8.94 -12.04
N SER A 215 22.93 8.73 -13.35
CA SER A 215 21.78 8.63 -14.25
C SER A 215 21.84 7.40 -15.13
N LYS A 216 20.71 6.70 -15.20
CA LYS A 216 20.47 5.64 -16.18
C LYS A 216 19.89 6.23 -17.46
N ILE A 217 20.61 6.09 -18.57
CA ILE A 217 20.19 6.50 -19.90
C ILE A 217 19.77 5.24 -20.66
N THR A 218 18.46 4.99 -20.71
CA THR A 218 17.89 3.89 -21.49
C THR A 218 17.89 4.23 -22.98
N LEU A 219 18.40 3.33 -23.83
CA LEU A 219 18.43 3.56 -25.26
C LEU A 219 17.05 3.37 -25.91
N PRO A 220 16.69 4.12 -26.97
CA PRO A 220 15.41 3.97 -27.65
C PRO A 220 15.19 2.58 -28.24
N SER A 221 16.27 1.86 -28.57
CA SER A 221 16.26 0.46 -28.96
C SER A 221 17.62 -0.18 -28.64
N PRO A 222 17.68 -1.48 -28.33
CA PRO A 222 18.95 -2.17 -28.14
C PRO A 222 19.83 -2.01 -29.38
N VAL A 223 21.06 -1.56 -29.19
CA VAL A 223 22.02 -1.44 -30.29
C VAL A 223 22.77 -2.75 -30.42
N GLN A 224 22.67 -3.40 -31.58
CA GLN A 224 23.36 -4.65 -31.87
C GLN A 224 24.79 -4.38 -32.29
N LYS A 225 25.71 -5.18 -31.78
CA LYS A 225 27.14 -5.14 -32.10
C LYS A 225 27.75 -3.74 -32.10
N PRO A 226 27.57 -2.95 -31.02
CA PRO A 226 28.11 -1.60 -30.96
C PRO A 226 29.65 -1.64 -30.88
N LYS A 227 30.30 -0.79 -31.67
CA LYS A 227 31.76 -0.62 -31.66
C LYS A 227 32.19 0.60 -30.88
N ALA A 228 31.43 1.69 -30.95
CA ALA A 228 31.74 2.90 -30.21
C ALA A 228 30.48 3.73 -29.91
N VAL A 229 30.44 4.36 -28.74
CA VAL A 229 29.40 5.32 -28.34
C VAL A 229 30.03 6.71 -28.24
N LYS A 230 29.50 7.66 -29.00
CA LYS A 230 29.93 9.06 -28.99
C LYS A 230 28.87 9.95 -28.38
N PHE A 231 29.27 10.70 -27.37
CA PHE A 231 28.49 11.77 -26.76
C PHE A 231 28.91 13.10 -27.39
N VAL A 232 27.94 13.90 -27.81
CA VAL A 232 28.09 15.31 -28.17
C VAL A 232 27.37 16.11 -27.10
N ILE A 233 28.14 16.61 -26.14
CA ILE A 233 27.63 17.31 -24.96
C ILE A 233 27.39 18.77 -25.36
N LEU A 234 26.12 19.10 -25.61
CA LEU A 234 25.68 20.42 -26.08
C LEU A 234 25.72 21.45 -24.95
N SER A 235 25.48 21.02 -23.72
CA SER A 235 25.61 21.85 -22.53
C SER A 235 26.10 21.04 -21.34
N GLY A 236 26.85 21.70 -20.47
CA GLY A 236 27.23 21.19 -19.17
C GLY A 236 27.41 22.34 -18.19
N SER A 237 27.41 22.04 -16.90
CA SER A 237 27.46 23.05 -15.84
C SER A 237 28.72 23.92 -16.00
N ASN A 238 28.53 25.24 -16.02
CA ASN A 238 29.56 26.26 -16.31
C ASN A 238 30.25 26.13 -17.67
N GLY A 239 29.64 25.45 -18.65
CA GLY A 239 30.16 25.32 -20.01
C GLY A 239 31.19 24.21 -20.21
N ASN A 240 31.53 23.45 -19.18
CA ASN A 240 32.47 22.32 -19.27
C ASN A 240 31.74 20.97 -19.32
N ALA A 241 32.49 19.88 -19.52
CA ALA A 241 32.00 18.53 -19.34
C ALA A 241 32.91 17.75 -18.36
N SER A 242 32.29 16.94 -17.50
CA SER A 242 32.97 16.06 -16.56
C SER A 242 32.22 14.75 -16.38
N CYS A 243 32.96 13.67 -16.17
CA CYS A 243 32.42 12.33 -15.98
C CYS A 243 33.33 11.54 -15.05
N SER A 244 32.81 11.09 -13.91
CA SER A 244 33.55 10.16 -13.05
C SER A 244 33.57 8.77 -13.63
N GLU A 245 32.45 8.30 -14.17
CA GLU A 245 32.41 7.01 -14.83
C GLU A 245 31.28 6.98 -15.86
N MET A 246 31.54 6.32 -16.98
CA MET A 246 30.56 6.03 -18.01
C MET A 246 30.55 4.54 -18.25
N GLU A 247 29.43 3.90 -17.88
CA GLU A 247 29.27 2.45 -18.00
C GLU A 247 28.20 2.11 -19.03
N PHE A 248 28.34 0.93 -19.62
CA PHE A 248 27.51 0.45 -20.73
C PHE A 248 27.03 -0.95 -20.37
N TYR A 249 25.76 -1.25 -20.57
CA TYR A 249 25.18 -2.51 -20.09
C TYR A 249 24.35 -3.24 -21.16
N SER A 250 24.47 -4.56 -21.16
CA SER A 250 23.59 -5.53 -21.84
C SER A 250 22.79 -6.25 -20.77
N SER A 251 21.45 -6.22 -20.84
CA SER A 251 20.63 -6.87 -19.81
C SER A 251 20.60 -8.40 -19.94
N THR A 252 20.86 -9.10 -18.82
CA THR A 252 20.89 -10.57 -18.66
C THR A 252 19.90 -11.01 -17.56
N GLY A 253 18.64 -11.25 -17.93
CA GLY A 253 17.51 -11.33 -17.00
C GLY A 253 17.57 -12.34 -15.84
N GLY A 254 17.24 -11.87 -14.63
CA GLY A 254 16.74 -12.62 -13.47
C GLY A 254 15.64 -11.82 -12.74
N THR A 255 14.58 -12.47 -12.28
CA THR A 255 13.28 -11.85 -11.99
C THR A 255 13.15 -11.33 -10.54
N VAL A 256 12.79 -10.05 -10.33
CA VAL A 256 12.08 -9.64 -9.10
C VAL A 256 10.80 -10.47 -9.06
N SER A 257 10.60 -11.31 -8.04
CA SER A 257 9.31 -11.99 -7.85
C SER A 257 8.29 -10.94 -7.42
N THR A 258 7.71 -10.27 -8.39
CA THR A 258 6.64 -9.32 -8.16
C THR A 258 5.34 -10.09 -7.93
N LYS A 259 4.50 -9.57 -7.04
CA LYS A 259 3.10 -9.95 -6.98
C LYS A 259 2.30 -8.99 -7.87
N ASP A 260 1.52 -9.55 -8.78
CA ASP A 260 0.55 -8.80 -9.56
C ASP A 260 -0.69 -8.57 -8.72
N ILE A 261 -0.97 -7.30 -8.39
CA ILE A 261 -2.20 -6.86 -7.74
C ILE A 261 -3.12 -6.32 -8.84
N PRO A 262 -4.20 -7.02 -9.20
CA PRO A 262 -5.11 -6.55 -10.24
C PRO A 262 -5.81 -5.26 -9.80
N LEU A 263 -5.67 -4.20 -10.60
CA LEU A 263 -6.25 -2.90 -10.23
C LEU A 263 -7.78 -2.95 -10.20
N GLY A 264 -8.41 -3.78 -11.05
CA GLY A 264 -9.86 -3.90 -11.12
C GLY A 264 -10.53 -4.44 -9.85
N GLY A 265 -9.83 -5.30 -9.10
CA GLY A 265 -10.33 -5.86 -7.83
C GLY A 265 -9.97 -5.06 -6.59
N ASN A 266 -8.97 -4.18 -6.70
CA ASN A 266 -8.29 -3.59 -5.53
C ASN A 266 -8.29 -2.07 -5.53
N SER A 267 -9.01 -1.41 -6.45
CA SER A 267 -8.94 0.04 -6.60
C SER A 267 -10.30 0.73 -6.68
N TYR A 268 -10.28 2.02 -6.36
CA TYR A 268 -11.45 2.89 -6.32
C TYR A 268 -11.10 4.27 -6.86
N VAL A 269 -12.08 4.97 -7.40
CA VAL A 269 -11.98 6.42 -7.63
C VAL A 269 -12.30 7.10 -6.30
N THR A 270 -11.31 7.75 -5.69
CA THR A 270 -11.43 8.33 -4.34
C THR A 270 -11.53 9.85 -4.33
N SER A 271 -11.21 10.50 -5.46
CA SER A 271 -11.39 11.93 -5.66
C SER A 271 -11.58 12.28 -7.14
N GLY A 272 -12.20 13.42 -7.42
CA GLY A 272 -12.27 14.01 -8.77
C GLY A 272 -13.43 13.53 -9.66
N GLY A 273 -14.28 12.61 -9.16
CA GLY A 273 -15.43 12.08 -9.89
C GLY A 273 -15.07 11.07 -11.00
N SER A 274 -16.10 10.45 -11.59
CA SER A 274 -15.96 9.45 -12.67
C SER A 274 -15.73 10.04 -14.06
N ASP A 275 -15.90 11.36 -14.21
CA ASP A 275 -15.85 12.06 -15.50
C ASP A 275 -14.45 12.03 -16.14
N GLY A 276 -13.44 11.66 -15.35
CA GLY A 276 -12.04 11.57 -15.74
C GLY A 276 -11.42 10.17 -15.68
N GLY A 277 -12.22 9.12 -15.44
CA GLY A 277 -11.77 7.73 -15.39
C GLY A 277 -12.60 6.82 -14.49
N SER A 278 -12.50 5.51 -14.73
CA SER A 278 -13.29 4.48 -14.04
C SER A 278 -12.43 3.26 -13.68
N VAL A 279 -12.82 2.55 -12.61
CA VAL A 279 -12.26 1.23 -12.29
C VAL A 279 -13.19 0.14 -12.82
N THR A 280 -12.70 -0.63 -13.78
CA THR A 280 -13.38 -1.79 -14.37
C THR A 280 -12.56 -3.06 -14.09
N ASP A 281 -13.03 -4.22 -14.54
CA ASP A 281 -12.25 -5.46 -14.41
C ASP A 281 -10.91 -5.40 -15.16
N ALA A 282 -10.77 -4.50 -16.13
CA ALA A 282 -9.53 -4.22 -16.84
C ALA A 282 -8.58 -3.27 -16.07
N GLY A 283 -8.96 -2.79 -14.89
CA GLY A 283 -8.23 -1.80 -14.10
C GLY A 283 -8.69 -0.37 -14.37
N PHE A 284 -7.75 0.58 -14.43
CA PHE A 284 -8.06 1.98 -14.71
C PHE A 284 -8.34 2.16 -16.19
N THR A 285 -9.52 2.66 -16.52
CA THR A 285 -9.92 2.93 -17.91
C THR A 285 -10.44 4.34 -18.05
N SER A 286 -10.40 4.88 -19.27
CA SER A 286 -10.86 6.24 -19.59
C SER A 286 -10.20 7.31 -18.72
N TRP A 287 -8.96 7.09 -18.29
CA TRP A 287 -8.24 8.01 -17.41
C TRP A 287 -7.81 9.25 -18.19
N THR A 288 -8.55 10.34 -18.07
CA THR A 288 -8.36 11.58 -18.84
C THR A 288 -8.22 12.82 -17.97
N SER A 289 -8.67 12.80 -16.71
CA SER A 289 -8.64 13.98 -15.85
C SER A 289 -7.43 14.01 -14.92
N THR A 290 -6.90 15.21 -14.73
CA THR A 290 -5.90 15.52 -13.68
C THR A 290 -6.53 15.66 -12.29
N SER A 291 -7.86 15.73 -12.19
CA SER A 291 -8.58 15.77 -10.90
C SER A 291 -8.84 14.38 -10.32
N THR A 292 -8.95 13.35 -11.18
CA THR A 292 -9.26 11.98 -10.78
C THR A 292 -8.08 11.36 -10.03
N VAL A 293 -8.36 10.82 -8.85
CA VAL A 293 -7.42 10.02 -8.06
C VAL A 293 -7.94 8.60 -7.97
N PHE A 294 -7.13 7.64 -8.39
CA PHE A 294 -7.37 6.23 -8.14
C PHE A 294 -6.56 5.79 -6.92
N SER A 295 -7.19 5.11 -5.98
CA SER A 295 -6.51 4.53 -4.82
C SER A 295 -6.56 3.01 -4.91
N THR A 296 -5.41 2.36 -4.87
CA THR A 296 -5.27 0.91 -4.85
C THR A 296 -4.86 0.45 -3.46
N PHE A 297 -5.51 -0.58 -2.95
CA PHE A 297 -5.32 -1.08 -1.60
C PHE A 297 -4.89 -2.55 -1.60
N PHE A 298 -3.92 -2.88 -0.76
CA PHE A 298 -3.51 -4.25 -0.49
C PHE A 298 -2.90 -4.33 0.91
N ARG A 299 -2.90 -5.50 1.52
CA ARG A 299 -2.29 -5.71 2.83
C ARG A 299 -0.95 -6.40 2.69
N VAL A 300 0.07 -5.89 3.38
CA VAL A 300 1.32 -6.62 3.65
C VAL A 300 1.27 -7.17 5.07
N ASN A 301 1.75 -8.39 5.28
CA ASN A 301 1.74 -9.04 6.60
C ASN A 301 3.11 -9.02 7.29
N ASN A 302 4.15 -8.55 6.59
CA ASN A 302 5.50 -8.44 7.10
C ASN A 302 5.98 -7.00 6.99
N SER A 303 6.78 -6.57 7.96
CA SER A 303 7.55 -5.35 7.82
C SER A 303 8.62 -5.51 6.73
N GLY A 304 8.92 -4.45 6.01
CA GLY A 304 10.05 -4.45 5.06
C GLY A 304 9.89 -3.44 3.95
N ASP A 305 10.79 -3.50 2.99
CA ASP A 305 10.77 -2.60 1.85
C ASP A 305 9.72 -3.04 0.85
N LEU A 306 9.14 -2.06 0.17
CA LEU A 306 8.08 -2.22 -0.81
C LEU A 306 8.47 -1.48 -2.08
N ILE A 307 8.63 -2.24 -3.17
CA ILE A 307 9.01 -1.72 -4.47
C ILE A 307 7.78 -1.70 -5.35
N LEU A 308 7.47 -0.55 -5.95
CA LEU A 308 6.25 -0.30 -6.69
C LEU A 308 6.52 -0.17 -8.19
N TYR A 309 5.71 -0.86 -9.00
CA TYR A 309 5.68 -0.71 -10.45
C TYR A 309 4.23 -0.64 -10.94
N LEU A 310 4.01 0.08 -12.04
CA LEU A 310 2.71 0.13 -12.72
C LEU A 310 2.78 -0.65 -14.02
N LYS A 311 1.83 -1.56 -14.23
CA LYS A 311 1.59 -2.24 -15.51
C LYS A 311 0.45 -1.55 -16.25
N TYR A 312 0.71 -1.07 -17.46
CA TYR A 312 -0.21 -0.18 -18.17
C TYR A 312 -0.05 -0.21 -19.69
N ARG A 313 -0.99 0.45 -20.38
CA ARG A 313 -0.93 0.81 -21.80
C ARG A 313 -1.20 2.30 -21.96
N ALA A 314 -0.46 2.99 -22.81
CA ALA A 314 -0.68 4.40 -23.15
C ALA A 314 -0.73 4.59 -24.67
N ASP A 315 -1.39 5.65 -25.13
CA ASP A 315 -1.57 5.94 -26.56
C ASP A 315 -0.60 7.02 -27.09
N ALA A 316 0.08 7.74 -26.20
CA ALA A 316 1.10 8.74 -26.48
C ALA A 316 2.26 8.67 -25.48
N ASP A 317 3.42 9.20 -25.89
CA ASP A 317 4.57 9.41 -25.02
C ASP A 317 4.40 10.68 -24.18
N GLY A 318 5.09 10.74 -23.03
CA GLY A 318 5.22 11.98 -22.26
C GLY A 318 4.00 12.30 -21.38
N ASN A 319 3.05 11.38 -21.25
CA ASN A 319 2.07 11.45 -20.17
C ASN A 319 2.82 11.36 -18.83
N ILE A 320 2.46 12.21 -17.87
CA ILE A 320 3.06 12.19 -16.53
C ILE A 320 1.97 11.86 -15.53
N ILE A 321 2.27 10.87 -14.68
CA ILE A 321 1.45 10.52 -13.52
C ILE A 321 2.26 10.74 -12.24
N GLN A 322 1.56 10.95 -11.14
CA GLN A 322 2.10 10.89 -9.80
C GLN A 322 1.53 9.65 -9.10
N ALA A 323 2.42 8.83 -8.54
CA ALA A 323 2.06 7.81 -7.55
C ALA A 323 2.39 8.34 -6.15
N GLU A 324 1.53 8.12 -5.17
CA GLU A 324 1.77 8.48 -3.77
C GLU A 324 1.53 7.26 -2.86
N CYS A 325 2.47 6.96 -1.98
CA CYS A 325 2.36 5.87 -1.01
C CYS A 325 3.02 6.30 0.30
N LYS A 326 2.33 6.16 1.43
CA LYS A 326 2.82 6.57 2.78
C LYS A 326 3.34 8.03 2.84
N GLY A 327 2.82 8.92 1.99
CA GLY A 327 3.22 10.32 1.89
C GLY A 327 4.42 10.59 0.98
N GLU A 328 5.12 9.55 0.50
CA GLU A 328 6.14 9.68 -0.53
C GLU A 328 5.50 9.76 -1.91
N LYS A 329 6.03 10.66 -2.76
CA LYS A 329 5.47 10.97 -4.08
C LYS A 329 6.49 10.68 -5.18
N PHE A 330 6.03 9.99 -6.21
CA PHE A 330 6.83 9.61 -7.36
C PHE A 330 6.20 10.19 -8.63
N GLU A 331 6.89 11.10 -9.28
CA GLU A 331 6.49 11.61 -10.59
C GLU A 331 7.12 10.75 -11.70
N VAL A 332 6.28 10.17 -12.55
CA VAL A 332 6.69 9.16 -13.53
C VAL A 332 6.19 9.55 -14.91
N THR A 333 7.12 9.69 -15.84
CA THR A 333 6.78 9.83 -17.26
C THR A 333 6.50 8.47 -17.85
N LEU A 334 5.30 8.29 -18.40
CA LEU A 334 4.87 7.07 -19.04
C LEU A 334 5.34 7.05 -20.50
N PRO A 335 6.27 6.16 -20.89
CA PRO A 335 6.54 5.89 -22.29
C PRO A 335 5.33 5.22 -22.95
N LYS A 336 5.12 5.49 -24.23
CA LYS A 336 4.18 4.77 -25.07
C LYS A 336 4.71 3.36 -25.34
N PRO A 337 3.91 2.31 -25.08
CA PRO A 337 4.26 0.96 -25.48
C PRO A 337 4.49 0.85 -27.00
N LYS A 338 5.56 0.16 -27.41
CA LYS A 338 5.89 -0.06 -28.83
C LYS A 338 4.92 -1.01 -29.55
N THR A 339 4.09 -1.72 -28.80
CA THR A 339 3.11 -2.72 -29.25
C THR A 339 1.78 -2.51 -28.51
N ARG A 340 0.71 -3.20 -28.91
CA ARG A 340 -0.58 -3.19 -28.17
C ARG A 340 -0.56 -3.96 -26.84
N THR A 341 0.60 -4.35 -26.34
CA THR A 341 0.76 -5.12 -25.10
C THR A 341 0.99 -4.22 -23.90
N ASP A 342 0.67 -4.72 -22.72
CA ASP A 342 0.99 -4.05 -21.46
C ASP A 342 2.51 -3.82 -21.34
N THR A 343 2.89 -2.68 -20.76
CA THR A 343 4.26 -2.29 -20.39
C THR A 343 4.33 -2.03 -18.89
N VAL A 344 5.52 -2.14 -18.30
CA VAL A 344 5.76 -1.90 -16.89
C VAL A 344 6.67 -0.69 -16.73
N VAL A 345 6.36 0.18 -15.77
CA VAL A 345 7.22 1.29 -15.35
C VAL A 345 7.47 1.22 -13.85
N PHE A 346 8.72 1.48 -13.44
CA PHE A 346 9.07 1.63 -12.04
C PHE A 346 8.48 2.92 -11.48
N LEU A 347 7.86 2.83 -10.31
CA LEU A 347 7.28 3.99 -9.63
C LEU A 347 8.23 4.50 -8.55
N GLY A 348 8.62 3.63 -7.61
CA GLY A 348 9.39 4.04 -6.44
C GLY A 348 9.61 2.90 -5.44
N VAL A 349 10.36 3.19 -4.39
CA VAL A 349 10.55 2.29 -3.24
C VAL A 349 10.05 3.00 -1.99
N ILE A 350 9.29 2.28 -1.17
CA ILE A 350 8.96 2.70 0.19
C ILE A 350 9.75 1.81 1.15
N GLN A 351 10.58 2.43 1.98
CA GLN A 351 11.38 1.72 2.95
C GLN A 351 10.55 1.39 4.19
N LYS A 352 10.75 0.20 4.78
CA LYS A 352 10.21 -0.20 6.09
C LYS A 352 8.70 0.03 6.27
N VAL A 353 7.90 -0.46 5.32
CA VAL A 353 6.44 -0.51 5.48
C VAL A 353 6.08 -1.46 6.62
N ASP A 354 5.22 -1.03 7.55
CA ASP A 354 4.65 -1.88 8.60
C ASP A 354 3.51 -2.79 8.11
N PRO A 355 3.27 -3.94 8.77
CA PRO A 355 2.13 -4.80 8.51
C PRO A 355 0.80 -4.04 8.58
N GLY A 356 -0.05 -4.27 7.59
CA GLY A 356 -1.31 -3.58 7.44
C GLY A 356 -1.63 -3.27 6.00
N TYR A 357 -2.74 -2.58 5.80
CA TYR A 357 -3.14 -2.06 4.51
C TYR A 357 -2.19 -0.93 4.07
N VAL A 358 -1.78 -1.04 2.82
CA VAL A 358 -1.04 -0.07 2.05
C VAL A 358 -2.00 0.50 1.01
N GLN A 359 -1.99 1.82 0.90
CA GLN A 359 -2.71 2.58 -0.12
C GLN A 359 -1.68 3.19 -1.06
N VAL A 360 -1.87 2.98 -2.36
CA VAL A 360 -1.12 3.66 -3.43
C VAL A 360 -2.10 4.50 -4.23
N ASP A 361 -1.93 5.82 -4.20
CA ASP A 361 -2.73 6.78 -4.94
C ASP A 361 -2.09 7.11 -6.27
N PHE A 362 -2.90 7.20 -7.32
CA PHE A 362 -2.48 7.52 -8.67
C PHE A 362 -3.24 8.73 -9.19
N LYS A 363 -2.51 9.73 -9.67
CA LYS A 363 -3.06 10.97 -10.21
C LYS A 363 -2.37 11.37 -11.51
N GLY A 364 -3.14 11.74 -12.52
CA GLY A 364 -2.59 12.29 -13.76
C GLY A 364 -2.15 13.74 -13.56
N THR A 365 -0.96 14.12 -14.03
CA THR A 365 -0.46 15.50 -13.91
C THR A 365 -0.34 16.19 -15.27
N THR A 366 0.22 15.50 -16.27
CA THR A 366 0.37 16.01 -17.63
C THR A 366 -0.17 15.02 -18.65
N LEU A 367 -1.24 15.39 -19.35
CA LEU A 367 -1.82 14.58 -20.44
C LEU A 367 -1.29 15.08 -21.80
N ARG A 368 -0.69 14.18 -22.56
CA ARG A 368 -0.22 14.41 -23.94
C ARG A 368 -1.00 13.58 -24.97
N GLY A 369 -1.49 12.40 -24.57
CA GLY A 369 -2.36 11.53 -25.38
C GLY A 369 -3.84 11.82 -25.21
N SER A 370 -4.68 10.86 -25.60
CA SER A 370 -6.13 10.90 -25.35
C SER A 370 -6.49 10.38 -23.95
N THR A 371 -5.63 9.57 -23.34
CA THR A 371 -5.74 9.10 -21.94
C THR A 371 -4.36 9.08 -21.30
N PHE A 372 -4.27 9.16 -19.96
CA PHE A 372 -3.02 8.98 -19.22
C PHE A 372 -2.49 7.56 -19.41
N ALA A 373 -3.34 6.58 -19.14
CA ALA A 373 -3.10 5.16 -19.40
C ALA A 373 -4.38 4.33 -19.19
N THR A 374 -4.41 3.15 -19.80
CA THR A 374 -5.16 1.99 -19.28
C THR A 374 -4.23 1.18 -18.39
N ALA A 375 -4.39 1.27 -17.07
CA ALA A 375 -3.53 0.56 -16.11
C ALA A 375 -4.21 -0.74 -15.63
N THR A 376 -3.50 -1.87 -15.70
CA THR A 376 -4.06 -3.21 -15.45
C THR A 376 -3.68 -3.77 -14.07
N ASN A 377 -2.41 -3.63 -13.67
CA ASN A 377 -1.90 -4.15 -12.40
C ASN A 377 -0.97 -3.13 -11.72
N LEU A 378 -1.03 -3.09 -10.38
CA LEU A 378 0.09 -2.65 -9.57
C LEU A 378 0.97 -3.88 -9.31
N MET A 379 2.22 -3.83 -9.72
CA MET A 379 3.17 -4.89 -9.41
C MET A 379 4.01 -4.46 -8.22
N VAL A 380 4.09 -5.33 -7.22
CA VAL A 380 4.83 -5.04 -5.98
C VAL A 380 5.93 -6.07 -5.76
N GLY A 381 7.11 -5.61 -5.36
CA GLY A 381 8.21 -6.45 -4.90
C GLY A 381 8.77 -5.94 -3.57
N GLY A 382 9.89 -6.50 -3.12
CA GLY A 382 10.55 -6.11 -1.87
C GLY A 382 10.30 -7.10 -0.72
N THR A 383 10.96 -6.86 0.41
CA THR A 383 10.97 -7.81 1.54
C THR A 383 9.62 -7.90 2.26
N SER A 384 8.80 -6.85 2.16
CA SER A 384 7.44 -6.82 2.73
C SER A 384 6.43 -7.72 1.99
N THR A 385 6.70 -8.10 0.73
CA THR A 385 5.70 -8.74 -0.15
C THR A 385 5.66 -10.27 -0.06
N GLN A 386 6.33 -10.87 0.93
CA GLN A 386 6.38 -12.33 1.11
C GLN A 386 5.00 -12.93 1.46
N SER A 387 4.19 -12.19 2.22
CA SER A 387 2.84 -12.56 2.62
C SER A 387 1.93 -11.35 2.51
N MET A 388 0.86 -11.49 1.73
CA MET A 388 -0.01 -10.39 1.35
C MET A 388 -1.46 -10.84 1.27
N ASN A 389 -2.38 -9.90 1.45
CA ASN A 389 -3.81 -10.10 1.18
C ASN A 389 -4.30 -9.00 0.24
N TYR A 390 -4.89 -9.42 -0.86
CA TYR A 390 -5.51 -8.57 -1.86
C TYR A 390 -6.49 -9.43 -2.67
N VAL A 391 -7.43 -8.81 -3.36
CA VAL A 391 -8.38 -9.50 -4.24
C VAL A 391 -7.62 -9.98 -5.47
N GLY A 392 -7.26 -11.27 -5.50
CA GLY A 392 -6.55 -11.93 -6.59
C GLY A 392 -7.52 -12.74 -7.46
N ASP A 393 -7.45 -14.06 -7.35
CA ASP A 393 -8.34 -15.00 -8.05
C ASP A 393 -9.71 -15.09 -7.37
N PHE A 394 -10.43 -13.96 -7.39
CA PHE A 394 -11.76 -13.79 -6.82
C PHE A 394 -12.55 -12.77 -7.62
N SER A 395 -13.88 -12.80 -7.51
CA SER A 395 -14.73 -11.81 -8.18
C SER A 395 -14.37 -10.39 -7.75
N TYR A 396 -14.00 -9.54 -8.70
CA TYR A 396 -13.69 -8.13 -8.43
C TYR A 396 -14.90 -7.34 -7.98
N TYR A 397 -16.09 -7.71 -8.43
CA TYR A 397 -17.34 -7.13 -7.95
C TYR A 397 -17.50 -7.37 -6.43
N TRP A 398 -17.39 -8.62 -5.98
CA TRP A 398 -17.51 -8.98 -4.56
C TRP A 398 -16.31 -8.48 -3.74
N GLY A 399 -15.09 -8.59 -4.27
CA GLY A 399 -13.88 -8.10 -3.64
C GLY A 399 -13.90 -6.59 -3.39
N ARG A 400 -14.45 -5.81 -4.34
CA ARG A 400 -14.60 -4.36 -4.20
C ARG A 400 -15.80 -3.96 -3.34
N ARG A 401 -16.88 -4.75 -3.29
CA ARG A 401 -17.92 -4.60 -2.25
C ARG A 401 -17.31 -4.76 -0.86
N GLY A 402 -16.38 -5.70 -0.70
CA GLY A 402 -15.71 -5.97 0.56
C GLY A 402 -16.49 -6.96 1.43
N PRO A 403 -15.96 -7.28 2.62
CA PRO A 403 -16.46 -8.37 3.44
C PRO A 403 -17.72 -7.95 4.21
N SER A 404 -18.87 -8.54 3.91
CA SER A 404 -20.04 -8.45 4.78
C SER A 404 -19.78 -9.15 6.10
N VAL A 405 -20.26 -8.55 7.20
CA VAL A 405 -20.03 -9.02 8.56
C VAL A 405 -21.35 -9.24 9.28
N HIS A 406 -21.41 -10.21 10.18
CA HIS A 406 -22.65 -10.64 10.82
C HIS A 406 -22.45 -10.83 12.33
N MET A 407 -23.54 -10.64 13.08
CA MET A 407 -23.64 -11.01 14.49
C MET A 407 -24.86 -11.91 14.67
N GLY A 408 -24.63 -13.20 14.91
CA GLY A 408 -25.69 -14.17 15.21
C GLY A 408 -26.05 -14.16 16.69
N TYR A 409 -27.33 -14.19 17.02
CA TYR A 409 -27.85 -14.18 18.38
C TYR A 409 -28.37 -15.56 18.79
N THR A 410 -27.94 -16.05 19.94
CA THR A 410 -28.38 -17.36 20.43
C THR A 410 -29.69 -17.23 21.19
N ILE A 411 -30.77 -17.81 20.65
CA ILE A 411 -32.03 -18.02 21.40
C ILE A 411 -31.76 -19.11 22.45
N PRO A 412 -32.04 -18.87 23.75
CA PRO A 412 -31.80 -19.87 24.80
C PRO A 412 -32.53 -21.18 24.55
N SER A 413 -31.87 -22.29 24.88
CA SER A 413 -32.47 -23.64 24.77
C SER A 413 -33.74 -23.74 25.62
N GLY A 414 -34.80 -24.33 25.06
CA GLY A 414 -36.11 -24.44 25.71
C GLY A 414 -37.06 -23.28 25.43
N GLU A 415 -36.58 -22.17 24.85
CA GLU A 415 -37.42 -21.05 24.44
C GLU A 415 -37.80 -21.16 22.95
N THR A 416 -39.08 -20.91 22.65
CA THR A 416 -39.57 -20.79 21.27
C THR A 416 -39.88 -19.33 20.99
N ALA A 417 -39.00 -18.65 20.25
CA ALA A 417 -39.15 -17.24 19.90
C ALA A 417 -40.23 -17.05 18.82
N GLU A 418 -41.17 -16.14 19.05
CA GLU A 418 -42.17 -15.74 18.04
C GLU A 418 -41.87 -14.33 17.51
N TRP A 419 -41.32 -13.45 18.35
CA TRP A 419 -40.90 -12.11 17.96
C TRP A 419 -39.42 -11.91 18.22
N LEU A 420 -38.77 -11.09 17.40
CA LEU A 420 -37.45 -10.53 17.66
C LEU A 420 -37.53 -9.00 17.67
N TYR A 421 -36.92 -8.39 18.68
CA TYR A 421 -36.74 -6.95 18.84
C TYR A 421 -35.24 -6.63 18.81
N ASN A 422 -34.88 -5.53 18.13
CA ASN A 422 -33.50 -5.02 18.06
C ASN A 422 -33.51 -3.49 17.88
N GLU A 423 -32.45 -2.83 18.34
CA GLU A 423 -32.24 -1.39 18.18
C GLU A 423 -30.96 -1.14 17.37
N VAL A 424 -31.05 -0.32 16.31
CA VAL A 424 -29.91 -0.02 15.44
C VAL A 424 -29.60 1.46 15.49
N THR A 425 -28.32 1.77 15.72
CA THR A 425 -27.78 3.14 15.65
C THR A 425 -26.59 3.15 14.70
N VAL A 426 -26.68 3.94 13.64
CA VAL A 426 -25.56 4.16 12.71
C VAL A 426 -24.85 5.44 13.13
N PRO A 427 -23.56 5.42 13.51
CA PRO A 427 -22.85 6.63 13.90
C PRO A 427 -22.75 7.62 12.74
N VAL A 428 -22.73 8.92 13.05
CA VAL A 428 -22.56 9.98 12.04
C VAL A 428 -21.25 9.75 11.27
N GLY A 429 -21.33 9.73 9.93
CA GLY A 429 -20.18 9.53 9.05
C GLY A 429 -19.86 8.07 8.72
N PHE A 430 -20.61 7.11 9.26
CA PHE A 430 -20.47 5.67 8.99
C PHE A 430 -21.61 5.09 8.16
N ASP A 431 -22.35 5.96 7.48
CA ASP A 431 -23.47 5.67 6.58
C ASP A 431 -23.19 5.98 5.10
N PRO A 432 -22.04 5.56 4.52
CA PRO A 432 -21.78 5.80 3.10
C PRO A 432 -22.85 5.14 2.21
N LEU A 433 -22.95 5.62 0.97
CA LEU A 433 -23.82 5.03 -0.03
C LEU A 433 -23.55 3.53 -0.19
N GLY A 434 -24.60 2.78 -0.53
CA GLY A 434 -24.49 1.34 -0.72
C GLY A 434 -24.45 0.55 0.59
N SER A 435 -24.79 1.14 1.73
CA SER A 435 -24.78 0.44 3.02
C SER A 435 -26.11 -0.23 3.31
N TYR A 436 -26.08 -1.47 3.78
CA TYR A 436 -27.24 -2.14 4.38
C TYR A 436 -26.95 -2.50 5.84
N PHE A 437 -27.67 -1.83 6.74
CA PHE A 437 -27.66 -2.04 8.18
C PHE A 437 -28.82 -2.99 8.55
N MET A 438 -28.60 -4.29 8.36
CA MET A 438 -29.62 -5.29 8.59
C MET A 438 -29.78 -5.57 10.09
N ALA A 439 -30.99 -5.33 10.61
CA ALA A 439 -31.30 -5.40 12.04
C ALA A 439 -31.78 -6.80 12.47
N ASN A 440 -32.86 -7.30 11.86
CA ASN A 440 -33.52 -8.54 12.27
C ASN A 440 -33.51 -9.54 11.11
N GLY A 441 -32.47 -10.36 11.08
CA GLY A 441 -32.35 -11.50 10.19
C GLY A 441 -33.04 -12.72 10.76
N PHE A 442 -33.46 -13.60 9.87
CA PHE A 442 -34.05 -14.90 10.17
C PHE A 442 -33.69 -15.89 9.06
N SER A 443 -33.90 -17.17 9.29
CA SER A 443 -33.50 -18.23 8.35
C SER A 443 -34.08 -18.06 6.94
N GLU A 444 -35.24 -17.40 6.82
CA GLU A 444 -35.96 -17.20 5.56
C GLU A 444 -35.94 -15.75 5.05
N GLY A 445 -35.15 -14.85 5.63
CA GLY A 445 -35.14 -13.47 5.16
C GLY A 445 -34.44 -12.47 6.08
N TYR A 446 -34.71 -11.20 5.80
CA TYR A 446 -34.03 -10.10 6.47
C TYR A 446 -34.91 -8.86 6.62
N PHE A 447 -34.62 -8.06 7.63
CA PHE A 447 -35.28 -6.80 7.91
C PHE A 447 -34.27 -5.75 8.43
N GLY A 448 -34.18 -4.59 7.78
CA GLY A 448 -33.23 -3.55 8.17
C GLY A 448 -33.40 -2.23 7.42
N MET A 449 -32.34 -1.42 7.37
CA MET A 449 -32.35 -0.12 6.68
C MET A 449 -31.10 0.15 5.84
N GLN A 450 -31.29 0.87 4.74
CA GLN A 450 -30.31 1.06 3.67
C GLN A 450 -30.04 2.54 3.37
N VAL A 451 -28.85 2.81 2.83
CA VAL A 451 -28.52 4.06 2.13
C VAL A 451 -28.41 3.76 0.63
N ASN A 452 -29.45 4.09 -0.13
CA ASN A 452 -29.60 3.64 -1.51
C ASN A 452 -28.99 4.63 -2.50
N THR A 453 -29.28 5.91 -2.33
CA THR A 453 -28.73 7.01 -3.13
C THR A 453 -28.47 8.22 -2.23
N ALA A 454 -27.93 9.30 -2.80
CA ALA A 454 -27.72 10.55 -2.07
C ALA A 454 -29.02 11.18 -1.54
N THR A 455 -30.20 10.78 -2.07
CA THR A 455 -31.50 11.35 -1.73
C THR A 455 -32.53 10.28 -1.34
N GLU A 456 -32.12 9.02 -1.20
CA GLU A 456 -33.04 7.93 -0.90
C GLU A 456 -32.43 6.94 0.08
N ARG A 457 -33.16 6.73 1.17
CA ARG A 457 -32.91 5.69 2.16
C ARG A 457 -34.16 4.84 2.31
N ARG A 458 -33.97 3.56 2.57
CA ARG A 458 -35.07 2.58 2.65
C ARG A 458 -35.03 1.81 3.95
N VAL A 459 -36.20 1.49 4.47
CA VAL A 459 -36.41 0.41 5.43
C VAL A 459 -36.91 -0.79 4.64
N LEU A 460 -36.15 -1.88 4.59
CA LEU A 460 -36.36 -3.02 3.70
C LEU A 460 -36.66 -4.28 4.49
N PHE A 461 -37.68 -5.03 4.08
CA PHE A 461 -38.08 -6.32 4.62
C PHE A 461 -38.33 -7.33 3.48
N SER A 462 -37.60 -8.43 3.48
CA SER A 462 -37.65 -9.46 2.44
C SER A 462 -37.81 -10.86 3.03
N VAL A 463 -38.53 -11.72 2.31
CA VAL A 463 -38.74 -13.14 2.64
C VAL A 463 -38.48 -13.97 1.39
N TRP A 464 -37.54 -14.92 1.48
CA TRP A 464 -37.23 -15.84 0.40
C TRP A 464 -38.35 -16.85 0.16
N SER A 465 -38.58 -17.17 -1.12
CA SER A 465 -39.36 -18.32 -1.56
C SER A 465 -38.69 -19.64 -1.11
N PRO A 466 -39.44 -20.72 -0.90
CA PRO A 466 -38.87 -22.07 -0.84
C PRO A 466 -38.31 -22.56 -2.19
N TYR A 467 -38.59 -21.87 -3.31
CA TYR A 467 -38.06 -22.22 -4.63
C TYR A 467 -36.69 -21.57 -4.87
N GLU A 468 -35.67 -22.40 -5.12
CA GLU A 468 -34.30 -21.96 -5.38
C GLU A 468 -34.16 -21.45 -6.81
N THR A 469 -34.13 -20.12 -6.97
CA THR A 469 -33.82 -19.45 -8.23
C THR A 469 -33.33 -18.03 -7.97
N ASP A 470 -32.56 -17.48 -8.90
CA ASP A 470 -32.17 -16.06 -8.93
C ASP A 470 -33.14 -15.21 -9.77
N ASP A 471 -34.08 -15.83 -10.48
CA ASP A 471 -35.09 -15.15 -11.29
C ASP A 471 -36.49 -15.34 -10.67
N PRO A 472 -37.07 -14.32 -10.01
CA PRO A 472 -38.36 -14.43 -9.34
C PRO A 472 -39.52 -14.75 -10.31
N SER A 473 -39.34 -14.50 -11.60
CA SER A 473 -40.36 -14.84 -12.60
C SER A 473 -40.53 -16.36 -12.76
N GLN A 474 -39.51 -17.14 -12.42
CA GLN A 474 -39.51 -18.60 -12.50
C GLN A 474 -40.21 -19.29 -11.33
N ILE A 475 -40.52 -18.56 -10.24
CA ILE A 475 -41.14 -19.15 -9.06
C ILE A 475 -42.57 -19.63 -9.40
N PRO A 476 -42.88 -20.93 -9.20
CA PRO A 476 -44.24 -21.45 -9.33
C PRO A 476 -45.21 -20.77 -8.36
N GLU A 477 -46.48 -20.63 -8.73
CA GLU A 477 -47.51 -19.92 -7.93
C GLU A 477 -47.69 -20.50 -6.52
N GLU A 478 -47.50 -21.81 -6.36
CA GLU A 478 -47.54 -22.53 -5.09
C GLU A 478 -46.33 -22.24 -4.18
N ASP A 479 -45.24 -21.73 -4.75
CA ASP A 479 -44.00 -21.40 -4.04
C ASP A 479 -43.86 -19.88 -3.78
N ARG A 480 -44.69 -19.04 -4.41
CA ARG A 480 -44.64 -17.60 -4.19
C ARG A 480 -44.94 -17.23 -2.74
N VAL A 481 -44.14 -16.32 -2.22
CA VAL A 481 -44.45 -15.60 -0.98
C VAL A 481 -45.61 -14.65 -1.25
N LYS A 482 -46.65 -14.66 -0.40
CA LYS A 482 -47.91 -13.94 -0.65
C LYS A 482 -48.09 -12.81 0.35
N LEU A 483 -48.44 -11.63 -0.14
CA LEU A 483 -48.71 -10.46 0.70
C LEU A 483 -50.05 -10.64 1.43
N ILE A 484 -50.07 -10.35 2.74
CA ILE A 484 -51.29 -10.34 3.58
C ILE A 484 -51.64 -8.91 3.96
N ARG A 485 -50.69 -8.17 4.53
CA ARG A 485 -50.86 -6.76 4.93
C ARG A 485 -49.70 -5.93 4.43
N LYS A 486 -49.98 -4.65 4.23
CA LYS A 486 -49.02 -3.66 3.75
C LYS A 486 -49.18 -2.38 4.55
N GLY A 487 -48.06 -1.82 4.98
CA GLY A 487 -48.03 -0.51 5.63
C GLY A 487 -48.35 0.65 4.67
N GLU A 488 -48.85 1.74 5.23
CA GLU A 488 -48.99 3.01 4.51
C GLU A 488 -47.62 3.49 3.99
N GLY A 489 -47.55 3.86 2.70
CA GLY A 489 -46.33 4.37 2.06
C GLY A 489 -45.29 3.30 1.70
N VAL A 490 -45.56 2.04 1.99
CA VAL A 490 -44.67 0.92 1.62
C VAL A 490 -44.80 0.61 0.13
N THR A 491 -43.72 0.13 -0.49
CA THR A 491 -43.68 -0.40 -1.84
C THR A 491 -43.43 -1.91 -1.78
N ILE A 492 -44.03 -2.66 -2.70
CA ILE A 492 -43.94 -4.13 -2.77
C ILE A 492 -43.38 -4.53 -4.11
N ASN A 493 -42.32 -5.35 -4.11
CA ASN A 493 -41.70 -5.91 -5.32
C ASN A 493 -41.36 -7.39 -5.08
N ASP A 494 -41.03 -8.11 -6.16
CA ASP A 494 -40.26 -9.35 -6.07
C ASP A 494 -38.74 -9.03 -6.09
N PHE A 495 -37.91 -9.94 -5.58
CA PHE A 495 -36.44 -9.82 -5.63
C PHE A 495 -35.78 -11.12 -6.14
N GLY A 496 -34.52 -11.01 -6.60
CA GLY A 496 -33.73 -12.08 -7.21
C GLY A 496 -32.21 -11.84 -7.11
N ASN A 497 -31.40 -12.63 -7.83
CA ASN A 497 -29.91 -12.64 -7.89
C ASN A 497 -29.17 -13.09 -6.61
N GLU A 498 -29.89 -13.34 -5.52
CA GLU A 498 -29.35 -13.83 -4.25
C GLU A 498 -30.35 -14.81 -3.62
N GLY A 499 -30.88 -15.71 -4.44
CA GLY A 499 -32.19 -16.30 -4.22
C GLY A 499 -33.32 -15.31 -4.55
N SER A 500 -34.56 -15.80 -4.53
CA SER A 500 -35.72 -15.00 -4.95
C SER A 500 -36.89 -15.08 -3.98
N GLY A 501 -37.71 -14.04 -3.93
CA GLY A 501 -38.86 -13.99 -3.02
C GLY A 501 -39.62 -12.66 -3.07
N GLY A 502 -40.40 -12.40 -2.02
CA GLY A 502 -41.15 -11.16 -1.86
C GLY A 502 -40.37 -10.13 -1.04
N GLN A 503 -40.30 -8.89 -1.52
CA GLN A 503 -39.70 -7.76 -0.80
C GLN A 503 -40.69 -6.60 -0.60
N SER A 504 -40.48 -5.87 0.48
CA SER A 504 -41.25 -4.69 0.84
C SER A 504 -40.32 -3.62 1.39
N TYR A 505 -40.51 -2.35 1.00
CA TYR A 505 -39.73 -1.27 1.56
C TYR A 505 -40.51 0.02 1.77
N LEU A 506 -40.16 0.75 2.82
CA LEU A 506 -40.60 2.13 3.05
C LEU A 506 -39.44 3.05 2.67
N ILE A 507 -39.68 4.04 1.81
CA ILE A 507 -38.73 5.14 1.63
C ILE A 507 -38.82 6.01 2.88
N TYR A 508 -37.75 6.03 3.66
CA TYR A 508 -37.68 6.76 4.92
C TYR A 508 -36.27 7.28 5.12
N ASP A 509 -36.13 8.61 5.13
CA ASP A 509 -34.86 9.30 5.28
C ASP A 509 -34.38 9.27 6.75
N TRP A 510 -34.00 8.08 7.20
CA TRP A 510 -33.43 7.88 8.52
C TRP A 510 -32.10 8.63 8.65
N VAL A 511 -31.83 9.16 9.84
CA VAL A 511 -30.71 10.05 10.13
C VAL A 511 -29.67 9.32 10.98
N ALA A 512 -28.40 9.38 10.57
CA ALA A 512 -27.31 8.85 11.37
C ALA A 512 -27.25 9.53 12.75
N GLY A 513 -26.90 8.77 13.78
CA GLY A 513 -26.93 9.17 15.19
C GLY A 513 -28.24 8.84 15.90
N ASN A 514 -29.35 8.67 15.19
CA ASN A 514 -30.62 8.24 15.79
C ASN A 514 -30.65 6.72 16.00
N THR A 515 -31.37 6.29 17.05
CA THR A 515 -31.64 4.88 17.33
C THR A 515 -33.00 4.48 16.80
N TYR A 516 -33.03 3.58 15.83
CA TYR A 516 -34.22 3.01 15.23
C TYR A 516 -34.52 1.65 15.84
N LYS A 517 -35.80 1.26 15.91
CA LYS A 517 -36.21 -0.03 16.49
C LYS A 517 -36.88 -0.90 15.44
N PHE A 518 -36.52 -2.18 15.48
CA PHE A 518 -37.00 -3.19 14.56
C PHE A 518 -37.67 -4.30 15.36
N LEU A 519 -38.90 -4.61 14.98
CA LEU A 519 -39.69 -5.69 15.58
C LEU A 519 -40.25 -6.55 14.45
N ASN A 520 -39.91 -7.84 14.42
CA ASN A 520 -40.55 -8.78 13.49
C ASN A 520 -41.08 -10.02 14.20
N ARG A 521 -42.14 -10.58 13.61
CA ARG A 521 -42.86 -11.76 14.07
C ARG A 521 -42.74 -12.87 13.05
N ILE A 522 -42.49 -14.08 13.51
CA ILE A 522 -42.56 -15.30 12.71
C ILE A 522 -43.40 -16.32 13.46
N ARG A 523 -44.48 -16.78 12.83
CA ARG A 523 -45.35 -17.82 13.40
C ARG A 523 -45.88 -18.77 12.33
N PRO A 524 -46.08 -20.05 12.66
CA PRO A 524 -46.78 -20.98 11.79
C PRO A 524 -48.28 -20.63 11.75
N ILE A 525 -48.91 -20.89 10.61
CA ILE A 525 -50.35 -20.89 10.43
C ILE A 525 -50.79 -22.22 9.79
N GLU A 526 -52.08 -22.37 9.50
CA GLU A 526 -52.62 -23.55 8.82
C GLU A 526 -52.04 -23.76 7.40
N ASP A 527 -52.32 -24.92 6.79
CA ASP A 527 -51.99 -25.24 5.40
C ASP A 527 -50.51 -25.20 5.01
N SER A 528 -49.60 -25.48 5.94
CA SER A 528 -48.16 -25.50 5.69
C SER A 528 -47.57 -24.12 5.34
N TYR A 529 -48.07 -23.07 5.99
CA TYR A 529 -47.55 -21.71 5.86
C TYR A 529 -46.99 -21.18 7.19
N SER A 530 -46.10 -20.20 7.06
CA SER A 530 -45.72 -19.32 8.18
C SER A 530 -45.87 -17.87 7.76
N GLU A 531 -46.30 -17.03 8.70
CA GLU A 531 -46.41 -15.59 8.52
C GLU A 531 -45.17 -14.87 9.03
N TYR A 532 -44.75 -13.84 8.31
CA TYR A 532 -43.61 -12.99 8.62
C TYR A 532 -44.10 -11.54 8.62
N THR A 533 -44.09 -10.88 9.78
CA THR A 533 -44.59 -9.50 9.92
C THR A 533 -43.48 -8.59 10.42
N ALA A 534 -43.30 -7.43 9.81
CA ALA A 534 -42.23 -6.48 10.18
C ALA A 534 -42.79 -5.10 10.55
N TYR A 535 -42.32 -4.56 11.67
CA TYR A 535 -42.64 -3.23 12.18
C TYR A 535 -41.37 -2.42 12.43
N PHE A 536 -41.39 -1.17 11.98
CA PHE A 536 -40.30 -0.22 12.13
C PHE A 536 -40.72 0.93 13.04
N TYR A 537 -39.84 1.33 13.96
CA TYR A 537 -40.03 2.51 14.80
C TYR A 537 -38.94 3.53 14.52
N ALA A 538 -39.36 4.72 14.13
CA ALA A 538 -38.51 5.89 14.03
C ALA A 538 -38.79 6.85 15.20
N PRO A 539 -37.75 7.27 15.95
CA PRO A 539 -37.94 8.20 17.07
C PRO A 539 -38.60 9.52 16.66
N GLU A 540 -38.41 9.96 15.42
CA GLU A 540 -39.00 11.16 14.84
C GLU A 540 -40.52 11.03 14.63
N LEU A 541 -41.03 9.79 14.50
CA LEU A 541 -42.46 9.53 14.34
C LEU A 541 -43.16 9.21 15.67
N GLY A 542 -42.41 8.73 16.66
CA GLY A 542 -42.95 8.36 17.97
C GLY A 542 -43.87 7.13 17.96
N LYS A 543 -44.02 6.42 16.84
CA LYS A 543 -44.95 5.29 16.67
C LYS A 543 -44.39 4.19 15.77
N TRP A 544 -44.88 2.97 15.95
CA TRP A 544 -44.59 1.84 15.07
C TRP A 544 -45.29 1.98 13.72
N LYS A 545 -44.59 1.58 12.66
CA LYS A 545 -45.09 1.50 11.29
C LYS A 545 -44.99 0.05 10.83
N LEU A 546 -46.12 -0.53 10.42
CA LEU A 546 -46.12 -1.79 9.67
C LEU A 546 -45.32 -1.57 8.37
N ILE A 547 -44.45 -2.51 8.03
CA ILE A 547 -43.83 -2.58 6.72
C ILE A 547 -44.66 -3.51 5.84
N ALA A 548 -44.64 -4.81 6.14
CA ALA A 548 -45.51 -5.78 5.50
C ALA A 548 -45.75 -6.99 6.40
N GLN A 549 -46.78 -7.75 6.04
CA GLN A 549 -46.99 -9.12 6.48
C GLN A 549 -47.01 -10.01 5.26
N TRP A 550 -46.12 -10.99 5.23
CA TRP A 550 -45.98 -12.00 4.18
C TRP A 550 -46.40 -13.37 4.72
N LYS A 551 -46.89 -14.25 3.86
CA LYS A 551 -46.96 -15.70 4.13
C LYS A 551 -46.05 -16.46 3.18
N ARG A 552 -45.22 -17.34 3.73
CA ARG A 552 -44.32 -18.23 2.98
C ARG A 552 -44.91 -19.64 2.95
N PRO A 553 -45.08 -20.27 1.78
CA PRO A 553 -45.60 -21.63 1.65
C PRO A 553 -44.55 -22.68 2.03
N LYS A 554 -45.00 -23.92 2.18
CA LYS A 554 -44.19 -25.14 2.40
C LYS A 554 -43.30 -25.07 3.66
N ILE A 555 -43.74 -24.36 4.70
CA ILE A 555 -43.05 -24.29 5.99
C ILE A 555 -44.01 -23.98 7.14
N GLN A 556 -43.80 -24.60 8.29
CA GLN A 556 -44.40 -24.21 9.57
C GLN A 556 -43.28 -24.00 10.59
N THR A 557 -42.94 -22.73 10.84
CA THR A 557 -41.82 -22.37 11.69
C THR A 557 -42.13 -21.15 12.55
N TYR A 558 -41.44 -21.11 13.69
CA TYR A 558 -41.28 -19.93 14.52
C TYR A 558 -39.95 -19.25 14.18
N TYR A 559 -39.54 -18.27 14.99
CA TYR A 559 -38.31 -17.53 14.74
C TYR A 559 -37.07 -18.42 14.89
N THR A 560 -36.26 -18.48 13.84
CA THR A 560 -34.93 -19.10 13.86
C THR A 560 -33.92 -18.24 13.12
N GLY A 561 -32.63 -18.48 13.36
CA GLY A 561 -31.57 -17.75 12.66
C GLY A 561 -31.52 -16.26 12.99
N ALA A 562 -31.82 -15.86 14.24
CA ALA A 562 -31.75 -14.47 14.68
C ALA A 562 -30.33 -13.91 14.50
N HIS A 563 -30.18 -12.87 13.66
CA HIS A 563 -28.89 -12.23 13.42
C HIS A 563 -29.05 -10.79 12.96
N SER A 564 -27.94 -10.04 12.95
CA SER A 564 -27.77 -8.78 12.24
C SER A 564 -26.60 -8.89 11.27
N PHE A 565 -26.58 -8.06 10.23
CA PHE A 565 -25.41 -7.92 9.38
C PHE A 565 -25.19 -6.49 8.91
N LEU A 566 -23.95 -6.23 8.49
CA LEU A 566 -23.53 -5.00 7.85
C LEU A 566 -22.90 -5.32 6.51
N GLU A 567 -23.46 -4.75 5.45
CA GLU A 567 -23.09 -5.03 4.07
C GLU A 567 -22.83 -3.74 3.30
N ASN A 568 -21.90 -3.84 2.35
CA ASN A 568 -21.80 -2.92 1.22
C ASN A 568 -22.34 -3.58 -0.05
N PHE A 569 -23.40 -3.02 -0.64
CA PHE A 569 -23.96 -3.47 -1.93
C PHE A 569 -23.50 -2.62 -3.13
N ASN A 570 -22.62 -1.65 -2.93
CA ASN A 570 -22.03 -0.82 -3.98
C ASN A 570 -20.51 -1.05 -4.07
N ASN A 571 -20.05 -1.69 -5.13
CA ASN A 571 -18.64 -2.01 -5.35
C ASN A 571 -17.75 -0.76 -5.51
N ASP A 572 -18.29 0.43 -5.78
CA ASP A 572 -17.48 1.66 -5.82
C ASP A 572 -17.23 2.26 -4.43
N MET A 573 -17.90 1.75 -3.39
CA MET A 573 -17.92 2.32 -2.05
C MET A 573 -17.17 1.49 -1.00
N GLY A 574 -16.41 0.47 -1.41
CA GLY A 574 -15.67 -0.43 -0.49
C GLY A 574 -14.42 0.19 0.16
N HIS A 575 -13.98 1.35 -0.33
CA HIS A 575 -12.92 2.17 0.29
C HIS A 575 -13.43 3.04 1.44
N LEU A 576 -14.75 3.05 1.70
CA LEU A 576 -15.35 3.78 2.80
C LEU A 576 -15.76 2.82 3.92
N THR A 577 -15.40 3.14 5.15
CA THR A 577 -15.77 2.34 6.32
C THR A 577 -17.25 2.52 6.65
N ARG A 578 -17.89 1.42 7.03
CA ARG A 578 -19.25 1.40 7.58
C ARG A 578 -19.20 0.86 8.99
N LYS A 579 -20.07 1.36 9.86
CA LYS A 579 -20.21 0.89 11.25
C LYS A 579 -21.65 1.04 11.71
N ALA A 580 -22.13 0.09 12.50
CA ALA A 580 -23.39 0.23 13.23
C ALA A 580 -23.32 -0.46 14.58
N TYR A 581 -24.11 0.08 15.51
CA TYR A 581 -24.38 -0.52 16.81
C TYR A 581 -25.73 -1.21 16.78
N TYR A 582 -25.76 -2.44 17.32
CA TYR A 582 -26.94 -3.28 17.48
C TYR A 582 -27.16 -3.50 18.97
N LYS A 583 -28.21 -2.89 19.52
CA LYS A 583 -28.45 -2.79 20.95
C LYS A 583 -29.74 -3.50 21.34
N ASN A 584 -29.80 -3.92 22.60
CA ASN A 584 -31.03 -4.34 23.28
C ASN A 584 -31.82 -5.44 22.53
N GLN A 585 -31.18 -6.55 22.16
CA GLN A 585 -31.87 -7.67 21.50
C GLN A 585 -32.74 -8.45 22.49
N TRP A 586 -34.00 -8.68 22.12
CA TRP A 586 -34.95 -9.47 22.90
C TRP A 586 -35.82 -10.33 22.00
N VAL A 587 -36.22 -11.50 22.49
CA VAL A 587 -37.29 -12.29 21.86
C VAL A 587 -38.52 -12.34 22.75
N TYR A 588 -39.70 -12.30 22.15
CA TYR A 588 -40.94 -12.60 22.84
C TYR A 588 -41.36 -14.02 22.46
N THR A 589 -41.49 -14.88 23.46
CA THR A 589 -41.68 -16.31 23.25
C THR A 589 -43.15 -16.68 23.15
N THR A 590 -43.45 -17.86 22.61
CA THR A 590 -44.82 -18.40 22.53
C THR A 590 -45.45 -18.62 23.91
N ALA A 591 -44.64 -18.68 24.97
CA ALA A 591 -45.08 -18.72 26.36
C ALA A 591 -45.50 -17.34 26.92
N GLY A 592 -45.36 -16.26 26.14
CA GLY A 592 -45.73 -14.90 26.53
C GLY A 592 -44.68 -14.18 27.39
N ASN A 593 -43.41 -14.55 27.26
CA ASN A 593 -42.32 -13.97 28.05
C ASN A 593 -41.28 -13.27 27.17
N TRP A 594 -40.75 -12.16 27.66
CA TRP A 594 -39.56 -11.53 27.08
C TRP A 594 -38.29 -12.22 27.57
N VAL A 595 -37.45 -12.64 26.64
CA VAL A 595 -36.15 -13.26 26.90
C VAL A 595 -35.06 -12.43 26.24
N GLU A 596 -34.09 -11.98 27.04
CA GLU A 596 -33.00 -11.14 26.54
C GLU A 596 -31.95 -11.97 25.81
N LEU A 597 -31.48 -11.47 24.66
CA LEU A 597 -30.37 -12.09 23.93
C LEU A 597 -29.08 -11.27 24.18
N VAL A 598 -28.22 -11.77 25.07
CA VAL A 598 -26.95 -11.10 25.46
C VAL A 598 -25.71 -11.71 24.79
N ASN A 599 -25.84 -12.87 24.16
CA ASN A 599 -24.74 -13.58 23.49
C ASN A 599 -24.79 -13.38 21.98
N GLY A 600 -23.64 -13.05 21.40
CA GLY A 600 -23.45 -12.80 19.97
C GLY A 600 -22.27 -13.60 19.42
N ARG A 601 -22.40 -14.11 18.19
CA ARG A 601 -21.30 -14.76 17.45
C ARG A 601 -21.00 -13.99 16.17
N PHE A 602 -19.77 -13.48 16.07
CA PHE A 602 -19.30 -12.73 14.90
C PHE A 602 -18.92 -13.66 13.76
N THR A 603 -19.34 -13.36 12.53
CA THR A 603 -18.91 -14.07 11.31
C THR A 603 -18.70 -13.11 10.15
N VAL A 604 -18.04 -13.59 9.09
CA VAL A 604 -17.79 -12.85 7.86
C VAL A 604 -18.19 -13.70 6.66
N ASP A 605 -18.42 -13.05 5.51
CA ASP A 605 -18.78 -13.72 4.26
C ASP A 605 -17.60 -14.43 3.56
N ALA A 606 -17.82 -14.85 2.32
CA ALA A 606 -16.82 -15.49 1.46
C ALA A 606 -15.71 -14.53 0.96
N THR A 607 -15.90 -13.22 1.08
CA THR A 607 -14.84 -12.23 0.80
C THR A 607 -13.87 -12.14 1.97
N GLY A 608 -14.39 -12.15 3.20
CA GLY A 608 -13.59 -12.04 4.42
C GLY A 608 -12.94 -13.35 4.89
N SER A 609 -13.66 -14.48 4.79
CA SER A 609 -13.25 -15.77 5.35
C SER A 609 -11.91 -16.30 4.80
N PRO A 610 -11.64 -16.29 3.49
CA PRO A 610 -10.34 -16.70 2.94
C PRO A 610 -9.28 -15.59 3.01
N GLY A 611 -9.64 -14.40 3.51
CA GLY A 611 -8.72 -13.26 3.63
C GLY A 611 -8.45 -12.52 2.33
N TRP A 612 -9.38 -12.48 1.37
CA TRP A 612 -9.26 -11.57 0.20
C TRP A 612 -9.28 -10.11 0.65
N ARG A 613 -10.12 -9.82 1.64
CA ARG A 613 -10.21 -8.55 2.37
C ARG A 613 -10.20 -8.85 3.86
N MET A 614 -9.54 -8.02 4.65
CA MET A 614 -9.31 -8.19 6.09
C MET A 614 -9.79 -7.00 6.91
N ASP A 615 -10.43 -6.02 6.29
CA ASP A 615 -11.03 -4.86 6.93
C ASP A 615 -12.45 -5.19 7.42
N TYR A 616 -12.52 -6.11 8.39
CA TYR A 616 -13.74 -6.53 9.08
C TYR A 616 -13.50 -6.63 10.59
N LYS A 617 -14.47 -6.19 11.39
CA LYS A 617 -14.49 -6.47 12.83
C LYS A 617 -15.89 -6.35 13.41
N GLY A 618 -16.10 -7.02 14.53
CA GLY A 618 -17.29 -6.88 15.35
C GLY A 618 -16.97 -7.24 16.79
N GLY A 619 -17.85 -6.87 17.70
CA GLY A 619 -17.63 -7.09 19.12
C GLY A 619 -18.64 -6.33 19.95
N THR A 620 -18.24 -5.91 21.15
CA THR A 620 -19.08 -5.16 22.08
C THR A 620 -18.52 -3.76 22.35
N GLU A 621 -19.42 -2.77 22.31
CA GLU A 621 -19.12 -1.35 22.54
C GLU A 621 -20.43 -0.65 22.96
N GLU A 622 -20.37 0.41 23.78
CA GLU A 622 -21.54 1.20 24.20
C GLU A 622 -22.77 0.39 24.69
N ASN A 623 -22.53 -0.66 25.48
CA ASN A 623 -23.55 -1.59 26.00
C ASN A 623 -24.33 -2.40 24.94
N GLY A 624 -23.83 -2.47 23.70
CA GLY A 624 -24.39 -3.32 22.64
C GLY A 624 -23.31 -4.06 21.86
N PHE A 625 -23.75 -4.70 20.78
CA PHE A 625 -22.84 -5.23 19.77
C PHE A 625 -22.53 -4.15 18.73
N PHE A 626 -21.39 -4.25 18.06
CA PHE A 626 -21.09 -3.46 16.88
C PHE A 626 -20.58 -4.36 15.75
N LEU A 627 -20.82 -3.90 14.53
CA LEU A 627 -20.22 -4.43 13.31
C LEU A 627 -19.56 -3.28 12.54
N GLN A 628 -18.40 -3.54 11.95
CA GLN A 628 -17.64 -2.61 11.14
C GLN A 628 -16.95 -3.34 10.00
N ASN A 629 -17.07 -2.83 8.78
CA ASN A 629 -16.40 -3.37 7.61
C ASN A 629 -15.98 -2.26 6.64
N CYS A 630 -15.20 -2.64 5.62
CA CYS A 630 -14.72 -1.77 4.55
C CYS A 630 -13.79 -0.63 5.00
N GLY A 631 -13.19 0.06 4.03
CA GLY A 631 -12.31 1.21 4.27
C GLY A 631 -10.91 0.87 4.77
N PHE A 632 -10.48 -0.39 4.59
CA PHE A 632 -9.07 -0.77 4.65
C PHE A 632 -8.36 -0.45 5.98
N PHE A 633 -9.09 -0.53 7.10
CA PHE A 633 -8.49 -0.45 8.43
C PHE A 633 -7.70 -1.72 8.78
N ASN A 634 -6.71 -1.60 9.67
CA ASN A 634 -5.74 -2.66 9.93
C ASN A 634 -6.22 -3.75 10.89
N ASP A 635 -6.94 -3.38 11.95
CA ASP A 635 -7.35 -4.28 13.02
C ASP A 635 -8.60 -5.07 12.64
N TYR A 636 -8.56 -6.39 12.83
CA TYR A 636 -9.67 -7.27 12.52
C TYR A 636 -9.95 -8.26 13.65
N VAL A 637 -11.15 -8.82 13.66
CA VAL A 637 -11.57 -9.83 14.64
C VAL A 637 -11.69 -11.18 13.97
N ALA A 638 -11.18 -12.22 14.62
CA ALA A 638 -11.25 -13.58 14.09
C ALA A 638 -12.72 -14.01 13.88
N PRO A 639 -13.11 -14.47 12.68
CA PRO A 639 -14.43 -15.01 12.43
C PRO A 639 -14.75 -16.19 13.37
N GLY A 640 -15.98 -16.24 13.88
CA GLY A 640 -16.44 -17.21 14.86
C GLY A 640 -16.27 -16.80 16.32
N SER A 641 -15.66 -15.63 16.59
CA SER A 641 -15.52 -15.07 17.94
C SER A 641 -16.88 -14.87 18.61
N ALA A 642 -16.98 -15.22 19.89
CA ALA A 642 -18.16 -15.02 20.71
C ALA A 642 -18.00 -13.76 21.58
N PHE A 643 -19.12 -13.06 21.79
CA PHE A 643 -19.19 -11.83 22.56
C PHE A 643 -20.41 -11.83 23.47
N GLU A 644 -20.30 -11.18 24.61
CA GLU A 644 -21.40 -10.97 25.55
C GLU A 644 -21.57 -9.47 25.79
N ARG A 645 -22.79 -8.95 25.59
CA ARG A 645 -23.13 -7.54 25.91
C ARG A 645 -23.75 -7.44 27.29
N LYS A 646 -23.75 -6.23 27.85
CA LYS A 646 -24.50 -5.94 29.08
C LYS A 646 -26.01 -6.03 28.83
N THR A 647 -26.74 -6.33 29.90
CA THR A 647 -28.21 -6.36 29.91
C THR A 647 -28.80 -4.98 29.62
N GLY A 648 -29.91 -4.97 28.91
CA GLY A 648 -30.68 -3.81 28.49
C GLY A 648 -32.04 -3.74 29.19
N SER A 649 -32.97 -3.01 28.58
CA SER A 649 -34.33 -2.82 29.11
C SER A 649 -35.34 -3.59 28.28
N VAL A 650 -36.27 -4.27 28.96
CA VAL A 650 -37.38 -4.99 28.33
C VAL A 650 -38.15 -4.04 27.38
N PRO A 651 -38.43 -4.43 26.13
CA PRO A 651 -39.20 -3.60 25.20
C PRO A 651 -40.64 -3.37 25.68
N SER A 652 -41.07 -2.11 25.67
CA SER A 652 -42.46 -1.74 25.96
C SER A 652 -43.26 -1.68 24.66
N ILE A 653 -43.96 -2.76 24.32
CA ILE A 653 -44.77 -2.86 23.11
C ILE A 653 -46.27 -2.79 23.45
N ASN A 654 -46.98 -1.81 22.88
CA ASN A 654 -48.44 -1.83 22.89
C ASN A 654 -48.93 -2.69 21.72
N TRP A 655 -49.20 -3.97 21.98
CA TRP A 655 -49.60 -4.93 20.94
C TRP A 655 -50.85 -4.50 20.18
N SER A 656 -51.79 -3.83 20.83
CA SER A 656 -53.02 -3.34 20.19
C SER A 656 -52.79 -2.27 19.12
N GLU A 657 -51.65 -1.58 19.15
CA GLU A 657 -51.26 -0.60 18.11
C GLU A 657 -50.60 -1.25 16.89
N LEU A 658 -50.22 -2.54 17.00
CA LEU A 658 -49.60 -3.30 15.92
C LEU A 658 -50.63 -4.10 15.10
N GLU A 659 -51.80 -4.36 15.68
CA GLU A 659 -52.86 -5.20 15.10
C GLU A 659 -53.56 -4.58 13.89
#